data_AF-A0A497HRY2-F1
#
_entry.id   AF-A0A497HRY2-F1
#
_cell.length_a   1.000
_cell.length_b   1.000
_cell.length_c   1.000
_cell.angle_alpha   90.00
_cell.angle_beta   90.00
_cell.angle_gamma   90.00
#
_symmetry.space_group_name_H-M   'P 1'
#
loop_
_entity.id
_entity.type
_entity.pdbx_description
1 polymer ?
#
loop_
_entity_poly.entity_id
_entity_poly.type
_entity_poly.pdbx_seq_one_letter_code
_entity_poly.pdbx_strand_id
1 'polypeptide(L)'
;MKAFNLIAVPHKDVLEGKFTMDVYAADLWDVHNGTAPLEYRDSKKFFKRTHLTSGLKEVMNTVEKRIKGKDGDPVIQLQTPFGGGKTHTLIALYHRAREWGAKSVVMVGTVFSANQTLWGELERQLEGEVKNFKDMTPPGSEAIKRLLEKHQPALILIDETLAYITKAAGVRVGETTLADQTMVFFQELNEAVKSLQRISLVVSLAQSHIEHYGEATERYYQQMNKIFGRVERIYSPIKDEEIPTILRKRLFSRINEGEAEEVVNSFIKYAEEEGVLPEGIEVSEFRKRFLKSYPFLPDVIDVLYHRWGTFPEFQRTRGVLRILSLLIHSLKEKNTPYVSLADFDLGNEDIRREFIRYIGDEFNGIIDADITGVESGSKKVDRELGAAYQWLNIGTRSSTTIFLYSFSGGEVRGATLRDIKRSATTLDIPSGVVDEAVKKLKDRLLYLQSRDEKYYFSNQPNLNKIVLTKMENVSEREIEEMEELVLKRELSTKTPLSLIVWPRSYSEIPDDARLKLIILRKDDRDEALHAIKYKGEGSKREFPNTLIFLAPMEIQRGAFYDSIRKHLAYVRIEEDSTLTLTEEQKEDVKKNLKLTEEILRERLRDFYRQIYLPSKDGVSVMILAKVAYGDRSKLDETVYEKLKAEGSVVERISHLVLLNKYLEGKDYVSTKAIWDSSVSTPGETRFATPE
;
A
#
# COMPACT_ATOMS: atom_id res chain seq x y z
N MET A 1 26.55 -4.12 12.53
CA MET A 1 26.42 -2.91 13.38
C MET A 1 25.60 -3.24 14.62
N LYS A 2 25.73 -2.43 15.69
CA LYS A 2 24.88 -2.59 16.90
C LYS A 2 23.43 -2.22 16.58
N ALA A 3 22.50 -2.83 17.31
CA ALA A 3 21.09 -2.47 17.28
C ALA A 3 20.87 -1.04 17.82
N PHE A 4 19.89 -0.32 17.26
CA PHE A 4 19.63 1.06 17.60
C PHE A 4 19.25 1.24 19.08
N ASN A 5 18.57 0.26 19.69
CA ASN A 5 18.14 0.32 21.09
C ASN A 5 19.30 0.29 22.10
N LEU A 6 20.48 -0.18 21.69
CA LEU A 6 21.71 -0.12 22.49
C LEU A 6 22.41 1.25 22.37
N ILE A 7 22.21 1.95 21.26
CA ILE A 7 22.79 3.27 20.98
C ILE A 7 21.87 4.37 21.51
N ALA A 8 20.59 4.27 21.18
CA ALA A 8 19.48 5.14 21.55
C ALA A 8 18.52 4.39 22.49
N VAL A 9 18.73 4.57 23.79
CA VAL A 9 17.97 3.88 24.85
C VAL A 9 16.58 4.50 24.97
N PRO A 10 15.49 3.78 24.63
CA PRO A 10 14.13 4.31 24.72
C PRO A 10 13.77 4.64 26.18
N HIS A 11 12.80 5.52 26.39
CA HIS A 11 12.27 5.68 27.75
C HIS A 11 11.50 4.44 28.21
N LYS A 12 11.41 4.27 29.54
CA LYS A 12 10.79 3.09 30.17
C LYS A 12 9.33 2.88 29.77
N ASP A 13 8.57 3.96 29.63
CA ASP A 13 7.17 3.96 29.17
C ASP A 13 7.00 3.40 27.75
N VAL A 14 7.95 3.69 26.85
CA VAL A 14 7.99 3.12 25.49
C VAL A 14 8.31 1.63 25.52
N LEU A 15 9.27 1.22 26.37
CA LEU A 15 9.65 -0.19 26.53
C LEU A 15 8.55 -1.05 27.16
N GLU A 16 7.83 -0.51 28.15
CA GLU A 16 6.72 -1.20 28.84
C GLU A 16 5.43 -1.25 28.01
N GLY A 17 5.39 -0.54 26.88
CA GLY A 17 4.22 -0.49 26.01
C GLY A 17 3.05 0.32 26.55
N LYS A 18 3.33 1.35 27.35
CA LYS A 18 2.30 2.26 27.87
C LYS A 18 2.03 3.36 26.85
N PHE A 19 1.20 3.03 25.85
CA PHE A 19 1.01 3.88 24.67
C PHE A 19 -0.20 4.80 24.69
N THR A 20 -0.94 4.92 25.80
CA THR A 20 -2.21 5.66 25.79
C THR A 20 -1.99 7.11 25.37
N MET A 21 -2.93 7.66 24.59
CA MET A 21 -2.85 9.06 24.15
C MET A 21 -2.71 10.00 25.34
N ASP A 22 -3.28 9.64 26.48
CA ASP A 22 -3.22 10.38 27.75
C ASP A 22 -1.79 10.53 28.30
N VAL A 23 -0.89 9.57 28.05
CA VAL A 23 0.53 9.68 28.44
C VAL A 23 1.23 10.79 27.64
N TYR A 24 0.84 10.97 26.38
CA TYR A 24 1.39 12.00 25.50
C TYR A 24 0.55 13.30 25.48
N ALA A 25 -0.63 13.28 26.08
CA ALA A 25 -1.51 14.43 26.19
C ALA A 25 -1.01 15.35 27.30
N ALA A 26 -0.42 16.46 26.89
CA ALA A 26 -0.26 17.61 27.76
C ALA A 26 -1.65 18.17 28.10
N ASP A 27 -1.96 18.26 29.39
CA ASP A 27 -3.16 18.90 29.93
C ASP A 27 -2.73 19.95 30.97
N LEU A 28 -3.01 21.22 30.69
CA LEU A 28 -2.61 22.33 31.56
C LEU A 28 -3.43 22.36 32.86
N TRP A 29 -4.69 21.94 32.82
CA TRP A 29 -5.58 21.93 33.99
C TRP A 29 -5.15 20.87 35.00
N ASP A 30 -4.79 19.68 34.51
CA ASP A 30 -4.26 18.61 35.36
C ASP A 30 -2.91 18.99 35.98
N VAL A 31 -2.06 19.72 35.24
CA VAL A 31 -0.80 20.25 35.80
C VAL A 31 -1.08 21.27 36.89
N HIS A 32 -2.04 22.17 36.67
CA HIS A 32 -2.45 23.18 37.64
C HIS A 32 -2.99 22.56 38.93
N ASN A 33 -3.83 21.52 38.83
CA ASN A 33 -4.43 20.82 39.98
C ASN A 33 -3.52 19.77 40.61
N GLY A 34 -2.37 19.47 40.00
CA GLY A 34 -1.44 18.46 40.50
C GLY A 34 -1.88 17.01 40.25
N THR A 35 -2.86 16.78 39.37
CA THR A 35 -3.34 15.45 38.95
C THR A 35 -2.59 14.89 37.74
N ALA A 36 -1.84 15.74 37.01
CA ALA A 36 -1.09 15.32 35.82
C ALA A 36 -0.01 14.27 36.12
N PRO A 37 0.38 13.46 35.10
CA PRO A 37 1.55 12.59 35.18
C PRO A 37 2.80 13.35 35.66
N LEU A 38 3.66 12.65 36.40
CA LEU A 38 4.87 13.22 37.00
C LEU A 38 5.77 13.97 35.99
N GLU A 39 5.72 13.58 34.73
CA GLU A 39 6.52 14.17 33.65
C GLU A 39 6.08 15.57 33.25
N TYR A 40 4.78 15.89 33.43
CA TYR A 40 4.25 17.23 33.20
C TYR A 40 4.13 18.02 34.49
N ARG A 41 3.87 17.35 35.63
CA ARG A 41 3.68 18.00 36.93
C ARG A 41 4.97 18.52 37.56
N ASP A 42 6.08 17.81 37.40
CA ASP A 42 7.38 18.22 37.95
C ASP A 42 8.17 19.05 36.93
N SER A 43 8.48 20.30 37.26
CA SER A 43 9.19 21.23 36.37
C SER A 43 10.52 20.66 35.86
N LYS A 44 11.33 20.04 36.73
CA LYS A 44 12.65 19.50 36.35
C LYS A 44 12.52 18.35 35.37
N LYS A 45 11.59 17.41 35.61
CA LYS A 45 11.31 16.30 34.69
C LYS A 45 10.72 16.79 33.36
N PHE A 46 9.80 17.75 33.42
CA PHE A 46 9.21 18.37 32.24
C PHE A 46 10.27 18.97 31.33
N PHE A 47 11.14 19.85 31.86
CA PHE A 47 12.22 20.46 31.07
C PHE A 47 13.30 19.45 30.65
N LYS A 48 13.51 18.36 31.40
CA LYS A 48 14.41 17.28 31.00
C LYS A 48 13.91 16.52 29.77
N ARG A 49 12.60 16.31 29.62
CA ARG A 49 11.97 15.64 28.45
C ARG A 49 11.55 16.62 27.34
N THR A 50 11.61 17.92 27.60
CA THR A 50 11.23 18.95 26.62
C THR A 50 12.44 19.44 25.83
N HIS A 51 12.34 19.45 24.51
CA HIS A 51 13.27 20.21 23.67
C HIS A 51 12.83 21.68 23.66
N LEU A 52 13.71 22.59 24.12
CA LEU A 52 13.45 24.03 24.10
C LEU A 52 13.64 24.58 22.68
N THR A 53 12.56 24.54 21.91
CA THR A 53 12.51 25.07 20.55
C THR A 53 12.81 26.56 20.52
N SER A 54 13.21 27.06 19.35
CA SER A 54 13.40 28.48 19.10
C SER A 54 12.14 29.30 19.46
N GLY A 55 10.96 28.84 19.02
CA GLY A 55 9.68 29.49 19.33
C GLY A 55 9.32 29.46 20.81
N LEU A 56 9.52 28.33 21.50
CA LEU A 56 9.27 28.24 22.95
C LEU A 56 10.19 29.16 23.75
N LYS A 57 11.48 29.22 23.39
CA LYS A 57 12.45 30.14 24.02
C LYS A 57 12.05 31.59 23.81
N GLU A 58 11.59 31.95 22.61
CA GLU A 58 11.17 33.32 22.31
C GLU A 58 9.96 33.72 23.16
N VAL A 59 8.91 32.89 23.19
CA VAL A 59 7.72 33.13 24.02
C VAL A 59 8.11 33.24 25.50
N MET A 60 8.92 32.31 26.01
CA MET A 60 9.38 32.35 27.40
C MET A 60 10.14 33.64 27.73
N ASN A 61 11.05 34.07 26.85
CA ASN A 61 11.82 35.29 27.04
C ASN A 61 10.93 36.54 27.02
N THR A 62 9.95 36.59 26.12
CA THR A 62 8.98 37.69 26.02
C THR A 62 8.15 37.80 27.30
N VAL A 63 7.58 36.68 27.77
CA VAL A 63 6.81 36.64 29.01
C VAL A 63 7.69 37.00 30.21
N GLU A 64 8.90 36.46 30.29
CA GLU A 64 9.85 36.78 31.38
C GLU A 64 10.17 38.27 31.45
N LYS A 65 10.44 38.91 30.29
CA LYS A 65 10.68 40.35 30.22
C LYS A 65 9.48 41.12 30.74
N ARG A 66 8.25 40.77 30.31
CA ARG A 66 7.02 41.42 30.76
C ARG A 66 6.84 41.27 32.28
N ILE A 67 6.94 40.05 32.81
CA ILE A 67 6.82 39.77 34.25
C ILE A 67 7.84 40.56 35.10
N LYS A 68 9.05 40.77 34.55
CA LYS A 68 10.12 41.57 35.18
C LYS A 68 9.97 43.09 34.98
N GLY A 69 8.89 43.56 34.37
CA GLY A 69 8.65 45.00 34.11
C GLY A 69 9.55 45.59 33.02
N LYS A 70 10.04 44.76 32.11
CA LYS A 70 10.84 45.16 30.94
C LYS A 70 9.98 45.16 29.68
N ASP A 71 10.60 45.52 28.55
CA ASP A 71 9.98 45.55 27.23
C ASP A 71 9.63 44.12 26.74
N GLY A 72 8.40 43.71 26.99
CA GLY A 72 7.82 42.43 26.59
C GLY A 72 6.32 42.58 26.33
N ASP A 73 5.78 41.63 25.55
CA ASP A 73 4.41 41.69 25.05
C ASP A 73 3.38 41.43 26.18
N PRO A 74 2.43 42.34 26.45
CA PRO A 74 1.33 42.11 27.38
C PRO A 74 0.45 40.93 26.99
N VAL A 75 0.19 40.73 25.70
CA VAL A 75 -0.74 39.70 25.23
C VAL A 75 -0.10 38.88 24.12
N ILE A 76 -0.09 37.57 24.29
CA ILE A 76 0.50 36.62 23.36
C ILE A 76 -0.57 35.63 22.90
N GLN A 77 -0.76 35.53 21.58
CA GLN A 77 -1.60 34.53 20.97
C GLN A 77 -0.76 33.39 20.41
N LEU A 78 -0.98 32.17 20.92
CA LEU A 78 -0.37 30.96 20.38
C LEU A 78 -1.22 30.44 19.23
N GLN A 79 -0.66 30.42 18.03
CA GLN A 79 -1.26 29.79 16.86
C GLN A 79 -0.37 28.66 16.35
N THR A 80 -1.00 27.53 16.04
CA THR A 80 -0.34 26.43 15.35
C THR A 80 -1.34 25.69 14.48
N PRO A 81 -0.91 25.18 13.30
CA PRO A 81 -1.57 24.05 12.70
C PRO A 81 -1.53 22.87 13.69
N PHE A 82 -2.63 22.10 13.69
CA PHE A 82 -2.94 20.94 14.52
C PHE A 82 -1.74 20.26 15.21
N GLY A 83 -1.82 20.08 16.54
CA GLY A 83 -0.83 19.32 17.31
C GLY A 83 0.50 20.04 17.63
N GLY A 84 0.71 21.30 17.21
CA GLY A 84 1.97 22.04 17.34
C GLY A 84 2.40 22.50 18.76
N GLY A 85 1.95 21.84 19.84
CA GLY A 85 2.53 22.06 21.18
C GLY A 85 2.04 23.30 21.97
N LYS A 86 0.86 23.86 21.67
CA LYS A 86 0.29 25.02 22.40
C LYS A 86 0.16 24.78 23.91
N THR A 87 -0.55 23.73 24.31
CA THR A 87 -0.67 23.34 25.73
C THR A 87 0.68 23.05 26.37
N HIS A 88 1.62 22.46 25.61
CA HIS A 88 2.99 22.21 26.08
C HIS A 88 3.75 23.52 26.38
N THR A 89 3.59 24.54 25.54
CA THR A 89 4.11 25.90 25.78
C THR A 89 3.49 26.53 27.01
N LEU A 90 2.17 26.42 27.19
CA LEU A 90 1.49 26.94 28.38
C LEU A 90 1.99 26.26 29.67
N ILE A 91 2.20 24.93 29.65
CA ILE A 91 2.79 24.20 30.79
C ILE A 91 4.22 24.67 31.08
N ALA A 92 5.04 24.90 30.04
CA ALA A 92 6.39 25.43 30.21
C ALA A 92 6.37 26.82 30.88
N LEU A 93 5.47 27.70 30.44
CA LEU A 93 5.26 29.02 31.03
C LEU A 93 4.72 28.93 32.47
N TYR A 94 3.80 28.01 32.75
CA TYR A 94 3.28 27.75 34.10
C TYR A 94 4.39 27.37 35.07
N HIS A 95 5.28 26.46 34.68
CA HIS A 95 6.42 26.06 35.51
C HIS A 95 7.38 27.23 35.76
N ARG A 96 7.64 28.04 34.73
CA ARG A 96 8.55 29.18 34.81
C ARG A 96 7.98 30.37 35.58
N ALA A 97 6.66 30.54 35.58
CA ALA A 97 6.01 31.59 36.37
C ALA A 97 6.40 31.52 37.85
N ARG A 98 6.50 30.31 38.42
CA ARG A 98 6.97 30.10 39.79
C ARG A 98 8.41 30.57 39.99
N GLU A 99 9.30 30.30 39.04
CA GLU A 99 10.70 30.77 39.07
C GLU A 99 10.80 32.29 38.91
N TRP A 100 9.88 32.89 38.16
CA TRP A 100 9.80 34.35 37.97
C TRP A 100 9.08 35.08 39.11
N GLY A 101 8.58 34.35 40.11
CA GLY A 101 7.79 34.91 41.22
C GLY A 101 6.42 35.45 40.79
N ALA A 102 5.90 35.00 39.64
CA ALA A 102 4.61 35.41 39.11
C ALA A 102 3.49 34.48 39.56
N LYS A 103 2.36 35.07 39.97
CA LYS A 103 1.15 34.32 40.25
C LYS A 103 0.51 33.83 38.95
N SER A 104 0.27 32.52 38.83
CA SER A 104 -0.33 31.94 37.63
C SER A 104 -1.84 31.83 37.78
N VAL A 105 -2.58 32.31 36.79
CA VAL A 105 -4.00 32.03 36.58
C VAL A 105 -4.11 31.10 35.39
N VAL A 106 -4.86 30.01 35.52
CA VAL A 106 -5.02 28.98 34.48
C VAL A 106 -6.49 28.79 34.18
N MET A 107 -6.88 28.87 32.91
CA MET A 107 -8.24 28.60 32.44
C MET A 107 -8.18 27.69 31.20
N VAL A 108 -8.98 26.63 31.14
CA VAL A 108 -8.92 25.63 30.06
C VAL A 108 -10.31 25.35 29.52
N GLY A 109 -10.62 25.87 28.33
CA GLY A 109 -12.00 25.94 27.85
C GLY A 109 -12.71 24.59 27.65
N THR A 110 -11.95 23.51 27.45
CA THR A 110 -12.49 22.14 27.40
C THR A 110 -13.00 21.64 28.75
N VAL A 111 -12.48 22.18 29.86
CA VAL A 111 -12.86 21.79 31.23
C VAL A 111 -14.04 22.62 31.73
N PHE A 112 -14.01 23.94 31.52
CA PHE A 112 -15.04 24.83 32.04
C PHE A 112 -16.41 24.54 31.40
N SER A 113 -17.44 24.55 32.24
CA SER A 113 -18.84 24.41 31.84
C SER A 113 -19.47 25.79 31.61
N ALA A 114 -20.56 25.84 30.82
CA ALA A 114 -21.20 27.10 30.44
C ALA A 114 -21.93 27.84 31.58
N ASN A 115 -21.91 27.31 32.80
CA ASN A 115 -22.43 27.96 34.02
C ASN A 115 -21.33 28.63 34.85
N GLN A 116 -20.06 28.55 34.45
CA GLN A 116 -18.92 29.17 35.11
C GLN A 116 -18.38 30.27 34.21
N THR A 117 -18.24 31.50 34.73
CA THR A 117 -17.71 32.61 33.95
C THR A 117 -16.19 32.71 34.07
N LEU A 118 -15.50 33.05 32.99
CA LEU A 118 -14.03 33.20 33.00
C LEU A 118 -13.56 34.36 33.89
N TRP A 119 -14.35 35.44 33.99
CA TRP A 119 -14.06 36.54 34.92
C TRP A 119 -14.23 36.12 36.38
N GLY A 120 -15.29 35.38 36.71
CA GLY A 120 -15.47 34.81 38.05
C GLY A 120 -14.29 33.92 38.41
N GLU A 121 -13.81 33.09 37.47
CA GLU A 121 -12.63 32.26 37.66
C GLU A 121 -11.36 33.07 37.92
N LEU A 122 -11.16 34.16 37.16
CA LEU A 122 -10.03 35.06 37.34
C LEU A 122 -10.00 35.63 38.77
N GLU A 123 -11.15 36.10 39.30
CA GLU A 123 -11.25 36.57 40.68
C GLU A 123 -10.99 35.44 41.67
N ARG A 124 -11.57 34.26 41.46
CA ARG A 124 -11.40 33.11 42.35
C ARG A 124 -9.93 32.69 42.49
N GLN A 125 -9.17 32.62 41.41
CA GLN A 125 -7.75 32.20 41.49
C GLN A 125 -6.86 33.30 42.09
N LEU A 126 -7.24 34.57 41.95
CA LEU A 126 -6.47 35.69 42.49
C LEU A 126 -6.83 35.99 43.97
N GLU A 127 -8.09 35.95 44.36
CA GLU A 127 -8.55 36.32 45.71
C GLU A 127 -8.94 35.11 46.57
N GLY A 128 -9.07 33.91 45.98
CA GLY A 128 -9.50 32.67 46.64
C GLY A 128 -11.01 32.42 46.58
N GLU A 129 -11.81 33.43 46.23
CA GLU A 129 -13.27 33.38 46.13
C GLU A 129 -13.79 34.39 45.11
N VAL A 130 -15.04 34.22 44.66
CA VAL A 130 -15.71 35.18 43.77
C VAL A 130 -16.59 36.10 44.60
N LYS A 131 -16.28 37.39 44.64
CA LYS A 131 -17.01 38.42 45.39
C LYS A 131 -17.66 39.44 44.48
N ASN A 132 -16.85 40.09 43.64
CA ASN A 132 -17.28 41.21 42.81
C ASN A 132 -17.65 40.74 41.40
N PHE A 133 -17.13 39.60 40.94
CA PHE A 133 -17.26 39.13 39.56
C PHE A 133 -18.31 38.00 39.43
N LYS A 134 -19.41 38.09 40.19
CA LYS A 134 -20.46 37.05 40.29
C LYS A 134 -21.49 37.09 39.17
N ASP A 135 -21.66 38.24 38.53
CA ASP A 135 -22.70 38.44 37.54
C ASP A 135 -22.39 37.70 36.23
N MET A 136 -23.44 37.44 35.44
CA MET A 136 -23.34 36.82 34.11
C MET A 136 -22.89 37.81 33.02
N THR A 137 -22.57 39.05 33.41
CA THR A 137 -22.00 40.09 32.57
C THR A 137 -20.57 40.42 33.01
N PRO A 138 -19.67 40.82 32.11
CA PRO A 138 -18.30 41.19 32.45
C PRO A 138 -18.24 42.37 33.43
N PRO A 139 -17.22 42.43 34.29
CA PRO A 139 -17.10 43.44 35.34
C PRO A 139 -16.57 44.81 34.86
N GLY A 140 -16.14 44.95 33.61
CA GLY A 140 -15.52 46.16 33.07
C GLY A 140 -13.99 46.18 33.19
N SER A 141 -13.31 46.84 32.24
CA SER A 141 -11.84 46.87 32.16
C SER A 141 -11.18 47.50 33.39
N GLU A 142 -11.77 48.55 33.98
CA GLU A 142 -11.26 49.21 35.19
C GLU A 142 -11.32 48.30 36.43
N ALA A 143 -12.39 47.49 36.58
CA ALA A 143 -12.50 46.54 37.68
C ALA A 143 -11.47 45.41 37.54
N ILE A 144 -11.29 44.88 36.33
CA ILE A 144 -10.25 43.88 36.02
C ILE A 144 -8.87 44.47 36.30
N LYS A 145 -8.61 45.71 35.87
CA LYS A 145 -7.33 46.39 36.09
C LYS A 145 -7.00 46.50 37.58
N ARG A 146 -7.95 46.95 38.42
CA ARG A 146 -7.75 47.06 39.88
C ARG A 146 -7.45 45.71 40.53
N LEU A 147 -8.19 44.67 40.13
CA LEU A 147 -7.93 43.30 40.59
C LEU A 147 -6.51 42.87 40.22
N LEU A 148 -6.15 43.02 38.95
CA LEU A 148 -4.85 42.61 38.41
C LEU A 148 -3.68 43.39 39.00
N GLU A 149 -3.84 44.70 39.23
CA GLU A 149 -2.81 45.58 39.79
C GLU A 149 -2.35 45.13 41.18
N LYS A 150 -3.28 44.65 42.01
CA LYS A 150 -3.01 44.12 43.37
C LYS A 150 -2.15 42.85 43.36
N HIS A 151 -2.15 42.07 42.27
CA HIS A 151 -1.50 40.75 42.19
C HIS A 151 -0.28 40.73 41.26
N GLN A 152 0.30 41.88 40.91
CA GLN A 152 1.51 41.93 40.11
C GLN A 152 2.74 41.37 40.86
N PRO A 153 3.60 40.55 40.21
CA PRO A 153 3.50 40.08 38.84
C PRO A 153 2.54 38.89 38.67
N ALA A 154 1.81 38.84 37.56
CA ALA A 154 0.86 37.77 37.25
C ALA A 154 0.95 37.28 35.80
N LEU A 155 0.74 35.97 35.61
CA LEU A 155 0.68 35.32 34.30
C LEU A 155 -0.68 34.63 34.14
N ILE A 156 -1.44 35.04 33.13
CA ILE A 156 -2.76 34.47 32.82
C ILE A 156 -2.59 33.55 31.61
N LEU A 157 -2.93 32.27 31.77
CA LEU A 157 -2.83 31.24 30.75
C LEU A 157 -4.24 30.74 30.42
N ILE A 158 -4.65 30.88 29.16
CA ILE A 158 -5.95 30.41 28.69
C ILE A 158 -5.74 29.43 27.55
N ASP A 159 -6.11 28.18 27.78
CA ASP A 159 -6.03 27.11 26.77
C ASP A 159 -7.39 26.83 26.16
N GLU A 160 -7.44 26.58 24.85
CA GLU A 160 -8.65 26.22 24.09
C GLU A 160 -9.83 27.17 24.30
N THR A 161 -9.58 28.48 24.17
CA THR A 161 -10.61 29.50 24.43
C THR A 161 -11.86 29.32 23.58
N LEU A 162 -11.70 28.90 22.31
CA LEU A 162 -12.82 28.69 21.39
C LEU A 162 -13.75 27.57 21.87
N ALA A 163 -13.22 26.51 22.49
CA ALA A 163 -14.01 25.40 23.00
C ALA A 163 -14.98 25.84 24.12
N TYR A 164 -14.56 26.77 24.98
CA TYR A 164 -15.44 27.35 25.99
C TYR A 164 -16.51 28.25 25.36
N ILE A 165 -16.13 29.10 24.41
CA ILE A 165 -17.09 30.00 23.72
C ILE A 165 -18.20 29.20 23.05
N THR A 166 -17.88 28.08 22.40
CA THR A 166 -18.87 27.19 21.78
C THR A 166 -19.89 26.67 22.81
N LYS A 167 -19.44 26.28 24.01
CA LYS A 167 -20.35 25.86 25.09
C LYS A 167 -21.17 27.05 25.62
N ALA A 168 -20.53 28.20 25.79
CA ALA A 168 -21.14 29.42 26.30
C ALA A 168 -22.21 30.00 25.35
N ALA A 169 -22.13 29.72 24.05
CA ALA A 169 -23.12 30.14 23.07
C ALA A 169 -24.52 29.56 23.34
N GLY A 170 -24.61 28.43 24.05
CA GLY A 170 -25.88 27.83 24.45
C GLY A 170 -26.56 28.49 25.66
N VAL A 171 -25.88 29.40 26.37
CA VAL A 171 -26.40 30.03 27.59
C VAL A 171 -26.86 31.46 27.30
N ARG A 172 -28.15 31.74 27.50
CA ARG A 172 -28.71 33.09 27.30
C ARG A 172 -28.39 34.01 28.47
N VAL A 173 -28.02 35.25 28.16
CA VAL A 173 -27.79 36.34 29.10
C VAL A 173 -28.47 37.60 28.55
N GLY A 174 -29.67 37.90 29.07
CA GLY A 174 -30.55 38.94 28.51
C GLY A 174 -30.89 38.65 27.04
N GLU A 175 -30.69 39.64 26.19
CA GLU A 175 -30.88 39.55 24.73
C GLU A 175 -29.66 38.96 23.98
N THR A 176 -28.63 38.52 24.70
CA THR A 176 -27.37 38.00 24.15
C THR A 176 -27.07 36.60 24.70
N THR A 177 -25.91 36.06 24.36
CA THR A 177 -25.40 34.79 24.93
C THR A 177 -24.21 35.02 25.85
N LEU A 178 -23.89 34.04 26.70
CA LEU A 178 -22.67 34.05 27.49
C LEU A 178 -21.41 34.07 26.61
N ALA A 179 -21.48 33.49 25.39
CA ALA A 179 -20.42 33.63 24.41
C ALA A 179 -20.17 35.10 24.04
N ASP A 180 -21.24 35.86 23.74
CA ASP A 180 -21.13 37.28 23.40
C ASP A 180 -20.56 38.08 24.57
N GLN A 181 -21.03 37.81 25.80
CA GLN A 181 -20.49 38.41 27.02
C GLN A 181 -19.01 38.06 27.25
N THR A 182 -18.62 36.82 26.96
CA THR A 182 -17.22 36.37 27.07
C THR A 182 -16.33 37.10 26.05
N MET A 183 -16.84 37.41 24.87
CA MET A 183 -16.11 38.21 23.87
C MET A 183 -15.88 39.64 24.36
N VAL A 184 -16.86 40.25 25.03
CA VAL A 184 -16.71 41.56 25.69
C VAL A 184 -15.67 41.48 26.81
N PHE A 185 -15.73 40.45 27.66
CA PHE A 185 -14.72 40.21 28.69
C PHE A 185 -13.30 40.12 28.13
N PHE A 186 -13.09 39.44 26.98
CA PHE A 186 -11.76 39.39 26.37
C PHE A 186 -11.26 40.75 25.87
N GLN A 187 -12.14 41.63 25.42
CA GLN A 187 -11.76 43.02 25.08
C GLN A 187 -11.32 43.77 26.33
N GLU A 188 -12.12 43.69 27.41
CA GLU A 188 -11.83 44.36 28.68
C GLU A 188 -10.55 43.83 29.34
N LEU A 189 -10.35 42.50 29.33
CA LEU A 189 -9.16 41.86 29.86
C LEU A 189 -7.91 42.26 29.07
N ASN A 190 -8.00 42.28 27.73
CA ASN A 190 -6.90 42.72 26.86
C ASN A 190 -6.49 44.18 27.15
N GLU A 191 -7.47 45.08 27.31
CA GLU A 191 -7.21 46.47 27.67
C GLU A 191 -6.56 46.61 29.05
N ALA A 192 -7.10 45.90 30.06
CA ALA A 192 -6.56 45.92 31.42
C ALA A 192 -5.11 45.41 31.48
N VAL A 193 -4.81 44.27 30.83
CA VAL A 193 -3.46 43.68 30.80
C VAL A 193 -2.47 44.59 30.09
N LYS A 194 -2.85 45.24 28.99
CA LYS A 194 -2.01 46.22 28.28
C LYS A 194 -1.60 47.40 29.15
N SER A 195 -2.50 47.87 30.01
CA SER A 195 -2.25 49.00 30.90
C SER A 195 -1.29 48.73 32.07
N LEU A 196 -0.95 47.46 32.34
CA LEU A 196 -0.18 47.04 33.53
C LEU A 196 1.17 46.40 33.16
N GLN A 197 2.27 46.91 33.71
CA GLN A 197 3.62 46.55 33.26
C GLN A 197 4.10 45.13 33.60
N ARG A 198 3.57 44.47 34.63
CA ARG A 198 4.08 43.17 35.12
C ARG A 198 3.05 42.04 34.99
N ILE A 199 2.21 42.13 33.96
CA ILE A 199 1.19 41.13 33.65
C ILE A 199 1.32 40.70 32.20
N SER A 200 1.21 39.40 31.98
CA SER A 200 1.16 38.81 30.65
C SER A 200 -0.04 37.87 30.54
N LEU A 201 -0.74 37.94 29.41
CA LEU A 201 -1.84 37.07 29.04
C LEU A 201 -1.41 36.22 27.85
N VAL A 202 -1.46 34.90 27.99
CA VAL A 202 -1.15 33.96 26.90
C VAL A 202 -2.38 33.13 26.61
N VAL A 203 -2.89 33.24 25.38
CA VAL A 203 -4.11 32.57 24.92
C VAL A 203 -3.80 31.59 23.81
N SER A 204 -4.46 30.44 23.81
CA SER A 204 -4.35 29.43 22.75
C SER A 204 -5.64 29.35 21.94
N LEU A 205 -5.51 29.44 20.61
CA LEU A 205 -6.60 29.18 19.67
C LEU A 205 -6.27 27.94 18.84
N ALA A 206 -7.20 26.98 18.80
CA ALA A 206 -7.09 25.79 17.95
C ALA A 206 -8.01 25.93 16.73
N GLN A 207 -7.42 25.93 15.53
CA GLN A 207 -8.14 25.98 14.26
C GLN A 207 -9.01 24.74 14.02
N SER A 208 -8.68 23.61 14.65
CA SER A 208 -9.41 22.34 14.55
C SER A 208 -10.89 22.44 14.91
N HIS A 209 -11.27 23.36 15.79
CA HIS A 209 -12.67 23.53 16.20
C HIS A 209 -13.51 24.23 15.13
N ILE A 210 -12.92 24.88 14.12
CA ILE A 210 -13.67 25.52 13.04
C ILE A 210 -14.38 24.47 12.18
N GLU A 211 -13.69 23.36 11.89
CA GLU A 211 -14.19 22.29 11.01
C GLU A 211 -15.33 21.47 11.62
N HIS A 212 -15.45 21.45 12.95
CA HIS A 212 -16.44 20.63 13.66
C HIS A 212 -17.73 21.37 14.07
N TYR A 213 -17.73 22.70 14.15
CA TYR A 213 -18.78 23.45 14.88
C TYR A 213 -19.49 24.57 14.09
N GLY A 214 -19.42 24.56 12.75
CA GLY A 214 -20.27 25.36 11.85
C GLY A 214 -20.01 26.88 11.79
N GLU A 215 -20.84 27.62 11.04
CA GLU A 215 -20.64 29.05 10.71
C GLU A 215 -20.56 29.99 11.93
N ALA A 216 -21.27 29.68 13.02
CA ALA A 216 -21.26 30.50 14.24
C ALA A 216 -19.88 30.47 14.94
N THR A 217 -19.21 29.31 14.94
CA THR A 217 -17.88 29.15 15.53
C THR A 217 -16.82 29.90 14.72
N GLU A 218 -16.94 29.90 13.40
CA GLU A 218 -16.09 30.68 12.51
C GLU A 218 -16.22 32.19 12.78
N ARG A 219 -17.45 32.69 12.99
CA ARG A 219 -17.68 34.09 13.39
C ARG A 219 -16.95 34.43 14.69
N TYR A 220 -17.06 33.61 15.73
CA TYR A 220 -16.38 33.84 17.01
C TYR A 220 -14.86 33.79 16.86
N TYR A 221 -14.33 32.85 16.07
CA TYR A 221 -12.90 32.76 15.77
C TYR A 221 -12.37 34.03 15.09
N GLN A 222 -13.08 34.54 14.08
CA GLN A 222 -12.70 35.79 13.41
C GLN A 222 -12.74 36.99 14.35
N GLN A 223 -13.75 37.06 15.22
CA GLN A 223 -13.82 38.11 16.24
C GLN A 223 -12.68 38.00 17.26
N MET A 224 -12.33 36.79 17.72
CA MET A 224 -11.18 36.58 18.62
C MET A 224 -9.87 37.02 17.96
N ASN A 225 -9.66 36.66 16.69
CA ASN A 225 -8.51 37.14 15.93
C ASN A 225 -8.49 38.67 15.76
N LYS A 226 -9.64 39.35 15.74
CA LYS A 226 -9.68 40.83 15.76
C LYS A 226 -9.31 41.41 17.13
N ILE A 227 -9.73 40.76 18.23
CA ILE A 227 -9.42 41.20 19.61
C ILE A 227 -7.94 41.02 19.92
N PHE A 228 -7.39 39.84 19.62
CA PHE A 228 -6.02 39.46 19.94
C PHE A 228 -5.02 39.78 18.82
N GLY A 229 -5.44 39.78 17.56
CA GLY A 229 -4.56 39.95 16.40
C GLY A 229 -4.34 41.39 15.92
N ARG A 230 -5.07 42.39 16.45
CA ARG A 230 -4.86 43.81 16.10
C ARG A 230 -3.67 44.46 16.82
N VAL A 231 -3.07 43.79 17.82
CA VAL A 231 -1.89 44.28 18.54
C VAL A 231 -1.11 43.06 19.08
N GLU A 232 0.08 42.80 18.51
CA GLU A 232 1.16 41.88 18.96
C GLU A 232 1.23 40.42 18.46
N ARG A 233 2.45 39.85 18.58
CA ARG A 233 3.09 38.82 17.72
C ARG A 233 2.42 37.44 17.76
N ILE A 234 2.24 36.84 16.59
CA ILE A 234 1.87 35.42 16.43
C ILE A 234 3.13 34.57 16.58
N TYR A 235 3.17 33.69 17.57
CA TYR A 235 4.28 32.75 17.77
C TYR A 235 3.87 31.34 17.33
N SER A 236 4.61 30.77 16.36
CA SER A 236 4.61 29.32 16.14
C SER A 236 5.61 28.69 17.10
N PRO A 237 5.19 27.83 18.06
CA PRO A 237 6.07 27.25 19.06
C PRO A 237 7.08 26.25 18.47
N ILE A 238 6.80 25.68 17.30
CA ILE A 238 7.61 24.62 16.70
C ILE A 238 7.86 24.94 15.22
N LYS A 239 9.12 24.83 14.80
CA LYS A 239 9.54 24.84 13.39
C LYS A 239 9.77 23.40 12.90
N ASP A 240 9.57 23.16 11.61
CA ASP A 240 9.68 21.81 11.02
C ASP A 240 11.07 21.18 11.24
N GLU A 241 12.14 21.97 11.18
CA GLU A 241 13.52 21.51 11.43
C GLU A 241 13.77 21.03 12.87
N GLU A 242 12.92 21.41 13.82
CA GLU A 242 13.03 21.06 15.23
C GLU A 242 12.27 19.76 15.56
N ILE A 243 11.37 19.31 14.68
CA ILE A 243 10.52 18.12 14.86
C ILE A 243 11.34 16.86 15.15
N PRO A 244 12.38 16.50 14.35
CA PRO A 244 13.16 15.30 14.64
C PRO A 244 13.78 15.32 16.04
N THR A 245 14.27 16.49 16.47
CA THR A 245 14.90 16.66 17.78
C THR A 245 13.89 16.54 18.92
N ILE A 246 12.67 17.05 18.73
CA ILE A 246 11.56 16.90 19.69
C ILE A 246 11.21 15.43 19.86
N LEU A 247 11.00 14.70 18.76
CA LEU A 247 10.65 13.28 18.77
C LEU A 247 11.75 12.47 19.46
N ARG A 248 13.02 12.72 19.08
CA ARG A 248 14.20 12.11 19.67
C ARG A 248 14.25 12.31 21.20
N LYS A 249 13.98 13.52 21.69
CA LYS A 249 14.00 13.84 23.12
C LYS A 249 12.87 13.15 23.90
N ARG A 250 11.70 13.02 23.27
CA ARG A 250 10.48 12.45 23.85
C ARG A 250 10.48 10.92 23.86
N LEU A 251 11.13 10.29 22.88
CA LEU A 251 11.18 8.83 22.73
C LEU A 251 12.38 8.19 23.45
N PHE A 252 13.51 8.89 23.55
CA PHE A 252 14.76 8.32 24.06
C PHE A 252 15.27 9.03 25.32
N SER A 253 15.71 8.23 26.28
CA SER A 253 16.28 8.70 27.55
C SER A 253 17.75 9.08 27.43
N ARG A 254 18.49 8.39 26.57
CA ARG A 254 19.91 8.60 26.28
C ARG A 254 20.21 8.14 24.85
N ILE A 255 21.09 8.87 24.17
CA ILE A 255 21.63 8.48 22.86
C ILE A 255 23.14 8.69 22.87
N ASN A 256 23.90 7.69 22.42
CA ASN A 256 25.33 7.82 22.19
C ASN A 256 25.58 8.44 20.80
N GLU A 257 25.94 9.73 20.75
CA GLU A 257 26.12 10.46 19.49
C GLU A 257 27.25 9.89 18.62
N GLY A 258 28.34 9.42 19.22
CA GLY A 258 29.47 8.86 18.46
C GLY A 258 29.09 7.56 17.74
N GLU A 259 28.42 6.65 18.44
CA GLU A 259 27.94 5.41 17.84
C GLU A 259 26.79 5.65 16.83
N ALA A 260 25.94 6.67 17.08
CA ALA A 260 24.93 7.08 16.10
C ALA A 260 25.56 7.62 14.82
N GLU A 261 26.64 8.42 14.95
CA GLU A 261 27.39 8.96 13.81
C GLU A 261 28.05 7.85 12.99
N GLU A 262 28.60 6.81 13.62
CA GLU A 262 29.13 5.63 12.92
C GLU A 262 28.06 4.91 12.07
N VAL A 263 26.87 4.69 12.62
CA VAL A 263 25.74 4.07 11.89
C VAL A 263 25.28 4.97 10.74
N VAL A 264 25.11 6.26 10.99
CA VAL A 264 24.69 7.21 9.95
C VAL A 264 25.73 7.29 8.84
N ASN A 265 27.02 7.39 9.15
CA ASN A 265 28.08 7.44 8.13
C ASN A 265 28.14 6.15 7.30
N SER A 266 27.90 5.00 7.94
CA SER A 266 27.81 3.71 7.22
C SER A 266 26.64 3.69 6.24
N PHE A 267 25.47 4.22 6.64
CA PHE A 267 24.33 4.36 5.74
C PHE A 267 24.56 5.37 4.63
N ILE A 268 25.17 6.52 4.92
CA ILE A 268 25.45 7.53 3.89
C ILE A 268 26.37 6.96 2.82
N LYS A 269 27.44 6.26 3.23
CA LYS A 269 28.35 5.60 2.29
C LYS A 269 27.61 4.62 1.39
N TYR A 270 26.82 3.72 1.98
CA TYR A 270 25.99 2.78 1.24
C TYR A 270 25.02 3.51 0.29
N ALA A 271 24.36 4.56 0.76
CA ALA A 271 23.35 5.29 -0.02
C ALA A 271 23.94 6.03 -1.22
N GLU A 272 25.19 6.50 -1.12
CA GLU A 272 25.96 7.07 -2.22
C GLU A 272 26.37 5.99 -3.23
N GLU A 273 26.92 4.86 -2.76
CA GLU A 273 27.35 3.74 -3.60
C GLU A 273 26.19 3.15 -4.42
N GLU A 274 25.00 3.05 -3.81
CA GLU A 274 23.80 2.48 -4.42
C GLU A 274 22.91 3.53 -5.12
N GLY A 275 23.25 4.82 -5.04
CA GLY A 275 22.49 5.90 -5.68
C GLY A 275 21.06 6.09 -5.15
N VAL A 276 20.82 5.82 -3.86
CA VAL A 276 19.47 5.84 -3.25
C VAL A 276 19.17 7.13 -2.47
N LEU A 277 20.09 8.11 -2.48
CA LEU A 277 19.87 9.41 -1.87
C LEU A 277 18.75 10.22 -2.56
N PRO A 278 17.96 11.01 -1.79
CA PRO A 278 16.89 11.82 -2.36
C PRO A 278 17.38 12.79 -3.45
N GLU A 279 16.54 13.05 -4.45
CA GLU A 279 16.84 14.04 -5.49
C GLU A 279 16.87 15.46 -4.92
N GLY A 280 17.84 16.27 -5.38
CA GLY A 280 17.95 17.68 -5.01
C GLY A 280 18.46 17.95 -3.58
N ILE A 281 18.82 16.92 -2.81
CA ILE A 281 19.38 17.07 -1.46
C ILE A 281 20.87 16.71 -1.48
N GLU A 282 21.71 17.60 -0.95
CA GLU A 282 23.14 17.32 -0.80
C GLU A 282 23.39 16.22 0.25
N VAL A 283 24.44 15.41 0.03
CA VAL A 283 24.85 14.33 0.95
C VAL A 283 25.07 14.87 2.38
N SER A 284 25.71 16.04 2.48
CA SER A 284 26.03 16.73 3.74
C SER A 284 24.75 17.09 4.51
N GLU A 285 23.73 17.57 3.79
CA GLU A 285 22.43 17.93 4.33
C GLU A 285 21.66 16.69 4.79
N PHE A 286 21.58 15.65 3.95
CA PHE A 286 20.90 14.41 4.30
C PHE A 286 21.54 13.74 5.53
N ARG A 287 22.87 13.71 5.61
CA ARG A 287 23.61 13.24 6.81
C ARG A 287 23.21 14.01 8.06
N LYS A 288 23.18 15.35 7.98
CA LYS A 288 22.77 16.21 9.10
C LYS A 288 21.33 15.95 9.52
N ARG A 289 20.42 15.74 8.58
CA ARG A 289 19.01 15.37 8.85
C ARG A 289 18.94 14.03 9.56
N PHE A 290 19.69 13.03 9.09
CA PHE A 290 19.68 11.70 9.68
C PHE A 290 20.26 11.70 11.11
N LEU A 291 21.36 12.42 11.38
CA LEU A 291 21.87 12.58 12.74
C LEU A 291 20.85 13.20 13.71
N LYS A 292 20.04 14.14 13.22
CA LYS A 292 18.96 14.76 14.01
C LYS A 292 17.79 13.80 14.27
N SER A 293 17.47 12.93 13.31
CA SER A 293 16.34 11.99 13.40
C SER A 293 16.72 10.60 13.94
N TYR A 294 18.02 10.30 14.09
CA TYR A 294 18.50 8.99 14.57
C TYR A 294 17.75 8.56 15.85
N PRO A 295 17.22 7.33 15.91
CA PRO A 295 17.49 6.19 15.03
C PRO A 295 16.60 6.07 13.78
N PHE A 296 15.76 7.06 13.49
CA PHE A 296 14.86 7.02 12.34
C PHE A 296 15.54 7.60 11.09
N LEU A 297 15.42 6.89 9.97
CA LEU A 297 15.75 7.43 8.66
C LEU A 297 14.88 8.69 8.41
N PRO A 298 15.40 9.77 7.78
CA PRO A 298 14.64 11.02 7.59
C PRO A 298 13.26 10.82 6.97
N ASP A 299 13.13 9.89 6.03
CA ASP A 299 11.88 9.50 5.37
C ASP A 299 10.76 9.08 6.32
N VAL A 300 11.11 8.45 7.45
CA VAL A 300 10.12 8.05 8.47
C VAL A 300 9.44 9.29 9.05
N ILE A 301 10.21 10.33 9.33
CA ILE A 301 9.67 11.58 9.88
C ILE A 301 8.89 12.33 8.80
N ASP A 302 9.44 12.40 7.58
CA ASP A 302 8.81 13.12 6.48
C ASP A 302 7.46 12.51 6.10
N VAL A 303 7.37 11.19 5.97
CA VAL A 303 6.12 10.51 5.62
C VAL A 303 5.10 10.64 6.74
N LEU A 304 5.48 10.36 8.00
CA LEU A 304 4.51 10.45 9.10
C LEU A 304 4.05 11.89 9.38
N TYR A 305 4.93 12.88 9.27
CA TYR A 305 4.60 14.26 9.63
C TYR A 305 4.05 15.08 8.45
N HIS A 306 4.64 14.97 7.25
CA HIS A 306 4.23 15.77 6.09
C HIS A 306 3.22 15.06 5.18
N ARG A 307 3.03 13.74 5.29
CA ARG A 307 1.96 13.03 4.58
C ARG A 307 0.83 12.65 5.52
N TRP A 308 1.07 11.76 6.47
CA TRP A 308 0.03 11.35 7.42
C TRP A 308 -0.42 12.50 8.34
N GLY A 309 0.49 13.40 8.71
CA GLY A 309 0.13 14.59 9.48
C GLY A 309 -0.76 15.60 8.76
N THR A 310 -1.03 15.44 7.46
CA THR A 310 -1.96 16.32 6.73
C THR A 310 -3.43 15.93 6.88
N PHE A 311 -3.74 14.74 7.42
CA PHE A 311 -5.12 14.38 7.75
C PHE A 311 -5.65 15.27 8.89
N PRO A 312 -6.87 15.84 8.78
CA PRO A 312 -7.43 16.75 9.79
C PRO A 312 -7.54 16.14 11.19
N GLU A 313 -7.97 14.87 11.27
CA GLU A 313 -8.10 14.13 12.53
C GLU A 313 -6.74 13.67 13.10
N PHE A 314 -5.66 13.79 12.32
CA PHE A 314 -4.34 13.34 12.73
C PHE A 314 -3.68 14.40 13.62
N GLN A 315 -3.51 14.06 14.90
CA GLN A 315 -2.85 14.93 15.87
C GLN A 315 -1.32 14.98 15.68
N ARG A 316 -0.83 15.54 14.56
CA ARG A 316 0.57 15.56 14.07
C ARG A 316 1.62 15.07 15.07
N THR A 317 2.06 15.90 16.01
CA THR A 317 3.14 15.52 16.94
C THR A 317 2.78 14.36 17.88
N ARG A 318 1.54 14.29 18.38
CA ARG A 318 1.09 13.21 19.28
C ARG A 318 0.88 11.90 18.54
N GLY A 319 0.25 11.94 17.36
CA GLY A 319 0.04 10.79 16.49
C GLY A 319 1.37 10.16 16.07
N VAL A 320 2.34 10.98 15.63
CA VAL A 320 3.69 10.50 15.29
C VAL A 320 4.38 9.88 16.51
N LEU A 321 4.35 10.53 17.68
CA LEU A 321 4.97 9.97 18.89
C LEU A 321 4.39 8.60 19.27
N ARG A 322 3.07 8.45 19.20
CA ARG A 322 2.39 7.18 19.50
C ARG A 322 2.79 6.08 18.52
N ILE A 323 2.71 6.37 17.22
CA ILE A 323 3.10 5.44 16.15
C ILE A 323 4.57 5.02 16.30
N LEU A 324 5.49 5.96 16.52
CA LEU A 324 6.91 5.65 16.71
C LEU A 324 7.18 4.89 18.00
N SER A 325 6.40 5.12 19.06
CA SER A 325 6.53 4.35 20.31
C SER A 325 6.12 2.89 20.12
N LEU A 326 5.00 2.64 19.41
CA LEU A 326 4.57 1.30 19.03
C LEU A 326 5.62 0.60 18.17
N LEU A 327 6.18 1.32 17.19
CA LEU A 327 7.25 0.82 16.33
C LEU A 327 8.49 0.43 17.14
N ILE A 328 9.03 1.33 17.97
CA ILE A 328 10.21 1.04 18.82
C ILE A 328 9.95 -0.20 19.69
N HIS A 329 8.75 -0.30 20.27
CA HIS A 329 8.40 -1.45 21.10
C HIS A 329 8.38 -2.75 20.30
N SER A 330 7.80 -2.75 19.09
CA SER A 330 7.77 -3.92 18.20
C SER A 330 9.17 -4.37 17.74
N LEU A 331 10.13 -3.45 17.73
CA LEU A 331 11.51 -3.68 17.29
C LEU A 331 12.48 -3.99 18.44
N LYS A 332 12.03 -4.02 19.71
CA LYS A 332 12.91 -4.09 20.89
C LYS A 332 13.81 -5.33 20.94
N GLU A 333 13.43 -6.41 20.28
CA GLU A 333 14.17 -7.68 20.20
C GLU A 333 14.92 -7.87 18.87
N LYS A 334 14.74 -6.96 17.91
CA LYS A 334 15.37 -7.05 16.58
C LYS A 334 16.72 -6.35 16.57
N ASN A 335 17.69 -6.94 15.87
CA ASN A 335 19.01 -6.33 15.67
C ASN A 335 19.01 -5.37 14.48
N THR A 336 18.37 -4.21 14.65
CA THR A 336 18.19 -3.21 13.60
C THR A 336 19.02 -1.96 13.90
N PRO A 337 20.02 -1.56 13.10
CA PRO A 337 20.89 -0.40 13.42
C PRO A 337 20.21 0.97 13.34
N TYR A 338 19.22 1.09 12.45
CA TYR A 338 18.38 2.27 12.25
C TYR A 338 17.03 1.81 11.68
N VAL A 339 16.01 2.64 11.83
CA VAL A 339 14.62 2.31 11.49
C VAL A 339 14.20 3.02 10.21
N SER A 340 13.63 2.29 9.25
CA SER A 340 13.06 2.81 8.01
C SER A 340 11.54 2.60 7.95
N LEU A 341 10.90 3.09 6.89
CA LEU A 341 9.47 2.86 6.63
C LEU A 341 9.14 1.38 6.41
N ALA A 342 10.11 0.56 6.01
CA ALA A 342 9.91 -0.87 5.80
C ALA A 342 9.78 -1.66 7.11
N ASP A 343 10.17 -1.07 8.25
CA ASP A 343 10.17 -1.74 9.55
C ASP A 343 8.82 -1.67 10.28
N PHE A 344 7.85 -0.94 9.72
CA PHE A 344 6.48 -0.91 10.23
C PHE A 344 5.77 -2.22 9.91
N ASP A 345 5.73 -3.11 10.90
CA ASP A 345 5.06 -4.40 10.75
C ASP A 345 3.55 -4.20 10.67
N LEU A 346 3.01 -4.16 9.45
CA LEU A 346 1.57 -4.07 9.21
C LEU A 346 0.82 -5.34 9.63
N GLY A 347 1.50 -6.43 10.00
CA GLY A 347 0.90 -7.61 10.65
C GLY A 347 0.61 -7.38 12.12
N ASN A 348 1.24 -6.38 12.75
CA ASN A 348 0.93 -5.98 14.11
C ASN A 348 -0.36 -5.14 14.15
N GLU A 349 -1.39 -5.65 14.81
CA GLU A 349 -2.71 -5.00 14.87
C GLU A 349 -2.68 -3.59 15.46
N ASP A 350 -1.85 -3.34 16.48
CA ASP A 350 -1.74 -2.02 17.11
C ASP A 350 -1.15 -1.00 16.13
N ILE A 351 -0.09 -1.37 15.40
CA ILE A 351 0.51 -0.51 14.37
C ILE A 351 -0.47 -0.30 13.21
N ARG A 352 -1.08 -1.38 12.71
CA ARG A 352 -2.03 -1.32 11.60
C ARG A 352 -3.19 -0.37 11.91
N ARG A 353 -3.77 -0.46 13.11
CA ARG A 353 -4.93 0.34 13.54
C ARG A 353 -4.64 1.84 13.59
N GLU A 354 -3.39 2.25 13.81
CA GLU A 354 -3.02 3.67 13.77
C GLU A 354 -3.08 4.25 12.35
N PHE A 355 -2.90 3.45 11.31
CA PHE A 355 -3.02 3.91 9.92
C PHE A 355 -4.45 3.76 9.39
N ILE A 356 -5.06 2.60 9.61
CA ILE A 356 -6.41 2.25 9.10
C ILE A 356 -7.47 3.28 9.51
N ARG A 357 -7.42 3.79 10.76
CA ARG A 357 -8.39 4.77 11.27
C ARG A 357 -8.53 6.04 10.43
N TYR A 358 -7.53 6.37 9.61
CA TYR A 358 -7.54 7.57 8.76
C TYR A 358 -7.86 7.27 7.30
N ILE A 359 -7.70 6.02 6.85
CA ILE A 359 -7.82 5.65 5.43
C ILE A 359 -9.01 4.73 5.13
N GLY A 360 -9.64 4.16 6.16
CA GLY A 360 -10.82 3.29 6.04
C GLY A 360 -10.52 1.81 6.27
N ASP A 361 -11.53 1.09 6.78
CA ASP A 361 -11.43 -0.33 7.16
C ASP A 361 -11.23 -1.26 5.96
N GLU A 362 -11.57 -0.83 4.74
CA GLU A 362 -11.37 -1.60 3.51
C GLU A 362 -9.90 -1.98 3.28
N PHE A 363 -8.96 -1.19 3.81
CA PHE A 363 -7.54 -1.45 3.69
C PHE A 363 -7.05 -2.62 4.54
N ASN A 364 -7.83 -3.11 5.52
CA ASN A 364 -7.46 -4.34 6.24
C ASN A 364 -7.36 -5.52 5.27
N GLY A 365 -8.40 -5.73 4.45
CA GLY A 365 -8.42 -6.80 3.46
C GLY A 365 -7.32 -6.65 2.40
N ILE A 366 -6.96 -5.41 2.06
CA ILE A 366 -5.88 -5.12 1.11
C ILE A 366 -4.51 -5.47 1.72
N ILE A 367 -4.26 -5.04 2.96
CA ILE A 367 -3.02 -5.37 3.68
C ILE A 367 -2.88 -6.88 3.84
N ASP A 368 -3.97 -7.60 4.13
CA ASP A 368 -3.95 -9.06 4.26
C ASP A 368 -3.69 -9.74 2.91
N ALA A 369 -4.39 -9.34 1.85
CA ALA A 369 -4.26 -9.94 0.52
C ALA A 369 -2.90 -9.67 -0.14
N ASP A 370 -2.41 -8.44 -0.06
CA ASP A 370 -1.21 -8.04 -0.80
C ASP A 370 0.05 -8.09 0.04
N ILE A 371 0.01 -7.79 1.35
CA ILE A 371 1.24 -7.57 2.15
C ILE A 371 1.48 -8.68 3.18
N THR A 372 0.53 -8.92 4.09
CA THR A 372 0.79 -9.62 5.35
C THR A 372 0.32 -11.07 5.41
N GLY A 373 -0.69 -11.45 4.62
CA GLY A 373 -1.20 -12.82 4.57
C GLY A 373 -0.12 -13.84 4.17
N VAL A 374 -0.25 -15.09 4.64
CA VAL A 374 0.74 -16.16 4.38
C VAL A 374 0.96 -16.40 2.89
N GLU A 375 -0.13 -16.29 2.12
CA GLU A 375 -0.18 -16.43 0.66
C GLU A 375 -0.30 -15.08 -0.06
N SER A 376 0.06 -13.98 0.62
CA SER A 376 0.01 -12.64 0.04
C SER A 376 0.96 -12.50 -1.14
N GLY A 377 0.66 -11.55 -2.02
CA GLY A 377 1.52 -11.25 -3.17
C GLY A 377 2.94 -10.89 -2.75
N SER A 378 3.13 -10.09 -1.70
CA SER A 378 4.46 -9.74 -1.17
C SER A 378 5.22 -10.95 -0.63
N LYS A 379 4.56 -11.85 0.11
CA LYS A 379 5.21 -13.08 0.62
C LYS A 379 5.60 -14.04 -0.50
N LYS A 380 4.82 -14.09 -1.58
CA LYS A 380 5.19 -14.85 -2.78
C LYS A 380 6.42 -14.26 -3.45
N VAL A 381 6.49 -12.93 -3.60
CA VAL A 381 7.69 -12.25 -4.13
C VAL A 381 8.92 -12.52 -3.25
N ASP A 382 8.78 -12.48 -1.92
CA ASP A 382 9.86 -12.80 -0.99
C ASP A 382 10.48 -14.19 -1.26
N ARG A 383 9.62 -15.19 -1.54
CA ARG A 383 10.05 -16.56 -1.84
C ARG A 383 10.76 -16.68 -3.19
N GLU A 384 10.42 -15.83 -4.16
CA GLU A 384 10.87 -15.89 -5.56
C GLU A 384 12.17 -15.15 -5.85
N LEU A 385 12.60 -14.21 -5.01
CA LEU A 385 13.85 -13.46 -5.20
C LEU A 385 15.11 -14.32 -5.00
N GLY A 386 14.95 -15.57 -4.58
CA GLY A 386 16.03 -16.56 -4.42
C GLY A 386 16.37 -16.83 -2.95
N ALA A 387 16.87 -18.04 -2.67
CA ALA A 387 17.08 -18.55 -1.31
C ALA A 387 17.96 -17.66 -0.42
N ALA A 388 18.94 -16.96 -1.01
CA ALA A 388 19.83 -16.04 -0.30
C ALA A 388 19.12 -14.82 0.30
N TYR A 389 17.96 -14.43 -0.24
CA TYR A 389 17.25 -13.20 0.13
C TYR A 389 15.91 -13.45 0.83
N GLN A 390 15.46 -14.71 0.95
CA GLN A 390 14.13 -15.03 1.50
C GLN A 390 13.91 -14.49 2.91
N TRP A 391 14.93 -14.55 3.77
CA TRP A 391 14.86 -14.09 5.16
C TRP A 391 14.80 -12.55 5.28
N LEU A 392 15.15 -11.83 4.22
CA LEU A 392 15.14 -10.37 4.19
C LEU A 392 13.75 -9.78 3.92
N ASN A 393 12.82 -10.61 3.42
CA ASN A 393 11.44 -10.20 3.12
C ASN A 393 11.38 -8.91 2.26
N ILE A 394 12.20 -8.80 1.21
CA ILE A 394 12.33 -7.57 0.40
C ILE A 394 11.01 -7.17 -0.27
N GLY A 395 10.24 -8.12 -0.79
CA GLY A 395 8.89 -7.89 -1.30
C GLY A 395 7.97 -7.31 -0.22
N THR A 396 7.94 -7.90 0.99
CA THR A 396 7.17 -7.33 2.11
C THR A 396 7.65 -5.92 2.47
N ARG A 397 8.97 -5.72 2.61
CA ARG A 397 9.60 -4.43 2.97
C ARG A 397 9.29 -3.33 1.96
N SER A 398 9.36 -3.66 0.67
CA SER A 398 8.98 -2.75 -0.42
C SER A 398 7.51 -2.40 -0.37
N SER A 399 6.62 -3.38 -0.20
CA SER A 399 5.18 -3.15 -0.12
C SER A 399 4.78 -2.32 1.10
N THR A 400 5.34 -2.57 2.28
CA THR A 400 5.12 -1.74 3.47
C THR A 400 5.55 -0.30 3.22
N THR A 401 6.72 -0.10 2.59
CA THR A 401 7.20 1.25 2.24
C THR A 401 6.21 1.93 1.31
N ILE A 402 5.83 1.28 0.20
CA ILE A 402 4.87 1.83 -0.76
C ILE A 402 3.55 2.18 -0.08
N PHE A 403 3.04 1.29 0.78
CA PHE A 403 1.81 1.50 1.55
C PHE A 403 1.88 2.79 2.37
N LEU A 404 2.94 3.00 3.15
CA LEU A 404 3.08 4.22 3.95
C LEU A 404 3.21 5.50 3.12
N TYR A 405 3.77 5.41 1.91
CA TYR A 405 3.81 6.53 0.95
C TYR A 405 2.48 6.77 0.22
N SER A 406 1.54 5.82 0.24
CA SER A 406 0.34 5.87 -0.60
C SER A 406 -0.67 6.93 -0.16
N PHE A 407 -0.63 7.35 1.10
CA PHE A 407 -1.66 8.17 1.72
C PHE A 407 -1.14 9.54 2.17
N SER A 408 -1.96 10.56 1.92
CA SER A 408 -1.87 11.88 2.52
C SER A 408 -3.26 12.52 2.50
N GLY A 409 -3.48 13.54 3.35
CA GLY A 409 -4.66 14.42 3.29
C GLY A 409 -4.62 15.42 2.13
N GLY A 410 -3.59 15.38 1.28
CA GLY A 410 -3.46 16.21 0.09
C GLY A 410 -3.37 15.40 -1.21
N GLU A 411 -2.88 16.02 -2.28
CA GLU A 411 -2.79 15.39 -3.61
C GLU A 411 -1.55 14.48 -3.79
N VAL A 412 -0.54 14.60 -2.91
CA VAL A 412 0.71 13.83 -3.04
C VAL A 412 0.48 12.38 -2.64
N ARG A 413 0.66 11.46 -3.59
CA ARG A 413 0.55 10.01 -3.37
C ARG A 413 1.70 9.24 -3.99
N GLY A 414 2.06 8.14 -3.35
CA GLY A 414 2.99 7.13 -3.86
C GLY A 414 4.47 7.40 -3.59
N ALA A 415 5.25 6.35 -3.84
CA ALA A 415 6.70 6.27 -3.69
C ALA A 415 7.36 6.08 -5.05
N THR A 416 8.46 6.78 -5.30
CA THR A 416 9.34 6.47 -6.45
C THR A 416 10.13 5.20 -6.17
N LEU A 417 10.71 4.59 -7.22
CA LEU A 417 11.61 3.44 -7.03
C LEU A 417 12.79 3.77 -6.09
N ARG A 418 13.29 5.00 -6.14
CA ARG A 418 14.36 5.48 -5.27
C ARG A 418 13.95 5.53 -3.79
N ASP A 419 12.73 5.98 -3.51
CA ASP A 419 12.17 5.99 -2.14
C ASP A 419 12.03 4.58 -1.58
N ILE A 420 11.56 3.65 -2.42
CA ILE A 420 11.38 2.24 -2.07
C ILE A 420 12.75 1.61 -1.76
N LYS A 421 13.74 1.80 -2.64
CA LYS A 421 15.11 1.32 -2.41
C LYS A 421 15.66 1.80 -1.08
N ARG A 422 15.59 3.11 -0.83
CA ARG A 422 16.17 3.75 0.37
C ARG A 422 15.60 3.17 1.67
N SER A 423 14.32 2.81 1.69
CA SER A 423 13.68 2.26 2.90
C SER A 423 13.73 0.73 2.98
N ALA A 424 13.49 0.03 1.87
CA ALA A 424 13.34 -1.43 1.85
C ALA A 424 14.68 -2.18 1.91
N THR A 425 15.78 -1.53 1.55
CA THR A 425 17.11 -2.16 1.61
C THR A 425 17.71 -2.18 3.03
N THR A 426 18.85 -2.85 3.17
CA THR A 426 19.74 -2.79 4.34
C THR A 426 21.18 -2.64 3.84
N LEU A 427 22.11 -2.31 4.74
CA LEU A 427 23.50 -1.96 4.41
C LEU A 427 24.28 -3.08 3.72
N ASP A 428 23.81 -4.33 3.82
CA ASP A 428 24.49 -5.50 3.29
C ASP A 428 23.88 -6.00 1.96
N ILE A 429 22.88 -5.29 1.41
CA ILE A 429 22.09 -5.75 0.26
C ILE A 429 22.22 -4.78 -0.91
N PRO A 430 22.54 -5.25 -2.13
CA PRO A 430 22.48 -4.40 -3.32
C PRO A 430 21.06 -3.89 -3.57
N SER A 431 20.91 -2.59 -3.81
CA SER A 431 19.61 -1.95 -4.04
C SER A 431 18.91 -2.48 -5.30
N GLY A 432 19.67 -3.06 -6.25
CA GLY A 432 19.12 -3.71 -7.45
C GLY A 432 18.20 -4.90 -7.16
N VAL A 433 18.35 -5.57 -6.00
CA VAL A 433 17.41 -6.64 -5.60
C VAL A 433 16.00 -6.06 -5.35
N VAL A 434 15.93 -4.82 -4.86
CA VAL A 434 14.67 -4.11 -4.66
C VAL A 434 14.01 -3.78 -6.00
N ASP A 435 14.78 -3.50 -7.06
CA ASP A 435 14.22 -3.29 -8.41
C ASP A 435 13.51 -4.53 -8.93
N GLU A 436 14.15 -5.69 -8.78
CA GLU A 436 13.55 -6.96 -9.17
C GLU A 436 12.29 -7.24 -8.34
N ALA A 437 12.34 -6.98 -7.03
CA ALA A 437 11.19 -7.15 -6.15
C ALA A 437 10.02 -6.27 -6.58
N VAL A 438 10.23 -4.97 -6.81
CA VAL A 438 9.19 -4.03 -7.22
C VAL A 438 8.59 -4.41 -8.58
N LYS A 439 9.40 -4.87 -9.54
CA LYS A 439 8.90 -5.41 -10.82
C LYS A 439 7.96 -6.60 -10.60
N LYS A 440 8.37 -7.59 -9.80
CA LYS A 440 7.52 -8.75 -9.47
C LYS A 440 6.27 -8.35 -8.68
N LEU A 441 6.36 -7.36 -7.79
CA LEU A 441 5.21 -6.84 -7.03
C LEU A 441 4.18 -6.19 -7.96
N LYS A 442 4.60 -5.43 -8.98
CA LYS A 442 3.71 -4.84 -9.99
C LYS A 442 2.86 -5.92 -10.69
N ASP A 443 3.44 -7.10 -10.93
CA ASP A 443 2.77 -8.21 -11.61
C ASP A 443 1.91 -9.08 -10.67
N ARG A 444 2.15 -9.06 -9.35
CA ARG A 444 1.50 -9.97 -8.38
C ARG A 444 0.48 -9.33 -7.47
N LEU A 445 0.70 -8.08 -7.06
CA LEU A 445 -0.19 -7.41 -6.13
C LEU A 445 -1.50 -7.05 -6.83
N LEU A 446 -2.58 -7.01 -6.07
CA LEU A 446 -3.95 -6.86 -6.56
C LEU A 446 -4.46 -5.42 -6.47
N TYR A 447 -3.86 -4.62 -5.59
CA TYR A 447 -4.27 -3.25 -5.28
C TYR A 447 -3.13 -2.22 -5.45
N LEU A 448 -1.96 -2.69 -5.88
CA LEU A 448 -0.83 -1.84 -6.24
C LEU A 448 -1.08 -1.17 -7.59
N GLN A 449 -0.99 0.15 -7.59
CA GLN A 449 -1.08 1.03 -8.76
C GLN A 449 0.29 1.60 -9.09
N SER A 450 0.52 1.89 -10.37
CA SER A 450 1.73 2.51 -10.90
C SER A 450 1.31 3.66 -11.80
N ARG A 451 1.71 4.91 -11.50
CA ARG A 451 1.42 6.09 -12.32
C ARG A 451 2.53 7.12 -12.14
N ASP A 452 2.97 7.75 -13.23
CA ASP A 452 3.98 8.81 -13.23
C ASP A 452 5.27 8.41 -12.45
N GLU A 453 5.78 7.20 -12.71
CA GLU A 453 6.94 6.60 -12.02
C GLU A 453 6.79 6.41 -10.50
N LYS A 454 5.55 6.47 -9.99
CA LYS A 454 5.23 6.25 -8.58
C LYS A 454 4.35 5.03 -8.38
N TYR A 455 4.64 4.31 -7.31
CA TYR A 455 3.87 3.16 -6.84
C TYR A 455 3.02 3.56 -5.64
N TYR A 456 1.76 3.15 -5.59
CA TYR A 456 0.87 3.40 -4.46
C TYR A 456 -0.23 2.33 -4.36
N PHE A 457 -0.71 2.08 -3.15
CA PHE A 457 -1.90 1.28 -2.89
C PHE A 457 -3.16 2.14 -3.01
N SER A 458 -4.18 1.54 -3.60
CA SER A 458 -5.53 2.11 -3.73
C SER A 458 -6.56 1.07 -3.30
N ASN A 459 -7.76 1.50 -2.91
CA ASN A 459 -8.88 0.58 -2.71
C ASN A 459 -9.46 0.05 -4.03
N GLN A 460 -9.06 0.64 -5.16
CA GLN A 460 -9.43 0.16 -6.48
C GLN A 460 -8.54 -1.03 -6.91
N PRO A 461 -9.15 -2.13 -7.39
CA PRO A 461 -8.40 -3.25 -7.93
C PRO A 461 -7.62 -2.84 -9.17
N ASN A 462 -6.42 -3.38 -9.36
CA ASN A 462 -5.65 -3.21 -10.59
C ASN A 462 -6.09 -4.21 -11.68
N LEU A 463 -5.51 -4.07 -12.88
CA LEU A 463 -5.83 -4.95 -14.02
C LEU A 463 -5.61 -6.44 -13.69
N ASN A 464 -4.56 -6.78 -12.93
CA ASN A 464 -4.28 -8.17 -12.55
C ASN A 464 -5.42 -8.76 -11.71
N LYS A 465 -5.95 -8.01 -10.73
CA LYS A 465 -7.11 -8.44 -9.95
C LYS A 465 -8.37 -8.61 -10.81
N ILE A 466 -8.60 -7.70 -11.75
CA ILE A 466 -9.74 -7.79 -12.67
C ILE A 466 -9.60 -9.06 -13.53
N VAL A 467 -8.42 -9.32 -14.09
CA VAL A 467 -8.12 -10.53 -14.88
C VAL A 467 -8.37 -11.80 -14.07
N LEU A 468 -7.81 -11.91 -12.86
CA LEU A 468 -8.01 -13.07 -11.99
C LEU A 468 -9.48 -13.30 -11.65
N THR A 469 -10.21 -12.23 -11.32
CA THR A 469 -11.65 -12.31 -11.05
C THR A 469 -12.42 -12.82 -12.28
N LYS A 470 -12.09 -12.32 -13.49
CA LYS A 470 -12.74 -12.78 -14.72
C LYS A 470 -12.36 -14.22 -15.07
N MET A 471 -11.12 -14.66 -14.77
CA MET A 471 -10.64 -16.05 -14.94
C MET A 471 -11.41 -17.04 -14.06
N GLU A 472 -11.64 -16.71 -12.79
CA GLU A 472 -12.43 -17.55 -11.85
C GLU A 472 -13.88 -17.73 -12.30
N ASN A 473 -14.41 -16.76 -13.05
CA ASN A 473 -15.76 -16.78 -13.59
C ASN A 473 -15.86 -17.38 -15.00
N VAL A 474 -14.80 -17.99 -15.54
CA VAL A 474 -14.85 -18.72 -16.83
C VAL A 474 -15.38 -20.13 -16.56
N SER A 475 -16.50 -20.47 -17.20
CA SER A 475 -17.11 -21.80 -17.08
C SER A 475 -16.36 -22.85 -17.92
N GLU A 476 -16.47 -24.13 -17.54
CA GLU A 476 -15.89 -25.23 -18.32
C GLU A 476 -16.40 -25.26 -19.76
N ARG A 477 -17.69 -24.95 -19.97
CA ARG A 477 -18.29 -24.86 -21.29
C ARG A 477 -17.61 -23.83 -22.18
N GLU A 478 -17.27 -22.65 -21.65
CA GLU A 478 -16.57 -21.63 -22.42
C GLU A 478 -15.14 -22.04 -22.76
N ILE A 479 -14.49 -22.81 -21.88
CA ILE A 479 -13.16 -23.38 -22.16
C ILE A 479 -13.26 -24.36 -23.33
N GLU A 480 -14.27 -25.22 -23.34
CA GLU A 480 -14.52 -26.18 -24.44
C GLU A 480 -14.79 -25.47 -25.77
N GLU A 481 -15.68 -24.46 -25.76
CA GLU A 481 -16.02 -23.69 -26.96
C GLU A 481 -14.79 -22.95 -27.51
N MET A 482 -13.96 -22.39 -26.64
CA MET A 482 -12.72 -21.72 -27.04
C MET A 482 -11.66 -22.71 -27.55
N GLU A 483 -11.50 -23.86 -26.90
CA GLU A 483 -10.60 -24.93 -27.36
C GLU A 483 -10.98 -25.36 -28.79
N GLU A 484 -12.27 -25.59 -29.06
CA GLU A 484 -12.75 -25.99 -30.38
C GLU A 484 -12.45 -24.91 -31.43
N LEU A 485 -12.66 -23.64 -31.07
CA LEU A 485 -12.43 -22.50 -31.93
C LEU A 485 -10.94 -22.36 -32.28
N VAL A 486 -10.04 -22.44 -31.30
CA VAL A 486 -8.59 -22.36 -31.55
C VAL A 486 -8.12 -23.55 -32.39
N LEU A 487 -8.63 -24.75 -32.10
CA LEU A 487 -8.34 -25.96 -32.87
C LEU A 487 -8.76 -25.81 -34.34
N LYS A 488 -10.00 -25.38 -34.60
CA LYS A 488 -10.50 -25.14 -35.96
C LYS A 488 -9.69 -24.10 -36.72
N ARG A 489 -9.26 -23.01 -36.05
CA ARG A 489 -8.37 -22.00 -36.66
C ARG A 489 -7.00 -22.56 -37.01
N GLU A 490 -6.54 -23.59 -36.32
CA GLU A 490 -5.23 -24.22 -36.52
C GLU A 490 -5.22 -25.36 -37.54
N LEU A 491 -6.31 -25.59 -38.27
CA LEU A 491 -6.41 -26.57 -39.35
C LEU A 491 -6.51 -25.86 -40.71
N SER A 492 -5.73 -26.28 -41.72
CA SER A 492 -5.70 -25.62 -43.04
C SER A 492 -6.64 -26.21 -44.08
N THR A 493 -7.05 -27.48 -43.91
CA THR A 493 -7.79 -28.27 -44.93
C THR A 493 -7.07 -28.40 -46.28
N LYS A 494 -5.77 -28.11 -46.33
CA LYS A 494 -4.94 -28.21 -47.54
C LYS A 494 -4.25 -29.57 -47.70
N THR A 495 -4.33 -30.41 -46.68
CA THR A 495 -3.78 -31.78 -46.70
C THR A 495 -4.79 -32.73 -47.36
N PRO A 496 -4.35 -33.90 -47.86
CA PRO A 496 -5.27 -34.94 -48.35
C PRO A 496 -6.06 -35.63 -47.22
N LEU A 497 -5.88 -35.21 -45.96
CA LEU A 497 -6.54 -35.78 -44.80
C LEU A 497 -7.94 -35.18 -44.63
N SER A 498 -8.95 -36.04 -44.57
CA SER A 498 -10.30 -35.64 -44.18
C SER A 498 -10.33 -35.36 -42.67
N LEU A 499 -10.56 -34.11 -42.28
CA LEU A 499 -10.49 -33.68 -40.88
C LEU A 499 -11.80 -33.95 -40.15
N ILE A 500 -11.73 -34.62 -39.00
CA ILE A 500 -12.88 -34.90 -38.12
C ILE A 500 -12.50 -34.45 -36.71
N VAL A 501 -13.15 -33.41 -36.22
CA VAL A 501 -12.89 -32.85 -34.87
C VAL A 501 -13.95 -33.37 -33.92
N TRP A 502 -13.51 -34.00 -32.83
CA TRP A 502 -14.36 -34.42 -31.70
C TRP A 502 -15.65 -35.15 -32.12
N PRO A 503 -15.53 -36.30 -32.82
CA PRO A 503 -16.70 -37.09 -33.20
C PRO A 503 -17.49 -37.48 -31.95
N ARG A 504 -18.82 -37.35 -31.98
CA ARG A 504 -19.68 -37.75 -30.85
C ARG A 504 -19.83 -39.28 -30.78
N SER A 505 -19.66 -39.94 -31.91
CA SER A 505 -19.66 -41.39 -32.03
C SER A 505 -18.86 -41.87 -33.23
N TYR A 506 -18.41 -43.12 -33.20
CA TYR A 506 -17.63 -43.74 -34.29
C TYR A 506 -18.41 -43.96 -35.59
N SER A 507 -19.74 -43.87 -35.52
CA SER A 507 -20.63 -43.88 -36.67
C SER A 507 -20.52 -42.60 -37.50
N GLU A 508 -20.04 -41.50 -36.92
CA GLU A 508 -19.79 -40.24 -37.63
C GLU A 508 -18.52 -40.27 -38.49
N ILE A 509 -17.64 -41.27 -38.27
CA ILE A 509 -16.39 -41.43 -39.03
C ILE A 509 -16.70 -42.22 -40.31
N PRO A 510 -16.62 -41.60 -41.51
CA PRO A 510 -16.93 -42.28 -42.76
C PRO A 510 -16.06 -43.54 -42.95
N ASP A 511 -16.65 -44.61 -43.47
CA ASP A 511 -15.94 -45.84 -43.81
C ASP A 511 -15.66 -45.85 -45.32
N ASP A 512 -14.71 -45.01 -45.74
CA ASP A 512 -14.28 -44.88 -47.14
C ASP A 512 -12.73 -44.90 -47.24
N ALA A 513 -12.21 -44.99 -48.46
CA ALA A 513 -10.77 -45.14 -48.71
C ALA A 513 -9.93 -43.87 -48.48
N ARG A 514 -10.54 -42.71 -48.17
CA ARG A 514 -9.79 -41.46 -47.94
C ARG A 514 -9.13 -41.48 -46.57
N LEU A 515 -7.91 -40.96 -46.45
CA LEU A 515 -7.25 -40.81 -45.15
C LEU A 515 -8.02 -39.82 -44.28
N LYS A 516 -8.17 -40.14 -43.00
CA LYS A 516 -8.93 -39.34 -42.03
C LYS A 516 -8.05 -38.98 -40.85
N LEU A 517 -7.97 -37.68 -40.53
CA LEU A 517 -7.37 -37.19 -39.30
C LEU A 517 -8.47 -36.90 -38.29
N ILE A 518 -8.60 -37.77 -37.30
CA ILE A 518 -9.58 -37.69 -36.22
C ILE A 518 -8.93 -37.07 -34.99
N ILE A 519 -9.36 -35.87 -34.62
CA ILE A 519 -8.83 -35.18 -33.45
C ILE A 519 -9.70 -35.53 -32.24
N LEU A 520 -9.10 -36.16 -31.24
CA LEU A 520 -9.76 -36.65 -30.03
C LEU A 520 -9.78 -35.58 -28.94
N ARG A 521 -10.86 -35.51 -28.15
CA ARG A 521 -10.98 -34.51 -27.06
C ARG A 521 -10.16 -34.87 -25.81
N LYS A 522 -9.90 -36.16 -25.62
CA LYS A 522 -9.12 -36.73 -24.51
C LYS A 522 -8.19 -37.79 -25.06
N ASP A 523 -7.13 -38.09 -24.33
CA ASP A 523 -6.30 -39.25 -24.63
C ASP A 523 -7.07 -40.54 -24.33
N ASP A 524 -7.66 -41.15 -25.36
CA ASP A 524 -8.36 -42.43 -25.25
C ASP A 524 -7.93 -43.41 -26.36
N ARG A 525 -6.91 -44.20 -26.02
CA ARG A 525 -6.31 -45.19 -26.92
C ARG A 525 -7.22 -46.38 -27.18
N ASP A 526 -7.96 -46.83 -26.17
CA ASP A 526 -8.88 -47.97 -26.29
C ASP A 526 -10.04 -47.62 -27.21
N GLU A 527 -10.51 -46.38 -27.09
CA GLU A 527 -11.51 -45.80 -27.94
C GLU A 527 -11.04 -45.66 -29.40
N ALA A 528 -9.80 -45.21 -29.63
CA ALA A 528 -9.17 -45.23 -30.97
C ALA A 528 -9.06 -46.67 -31.53
N LEU A 529 -8.68 -47.64 -30.70
CA LEU A 529 -8.60 -49.06 -31.12
C LEU A 529 -9.98 -49.61 -31.50
N HIS A 530 -11.02 -49.23 -30.76
CA HIS A 530 -12.39 -49.61 -31.06
C HIS A 530 -12.85 -49.00 -32.40
N ALA A 531 -12.59 -47.71 -32.61
CA ALA A 531 -12.92 -46.98 -33.84
C ALA A 531 -12.28 -47.59 -35.10
N ILE A 532 -11.04 -48.10 -34.96
CA ILE A 532 -10.34 -48.82 -36.03
C ILE A 532 -11.07 -50.12 -36.36
N LYS A 533 -11.53 -50.87 -35.37
CA LYS A 533 -12.18 -52.17 -35.59
C LYS A 533 -13.63 -52.06 -36.08
N TYR A 534 -14.37 -51.04 -35.63
CA TYR A 534 -15.82 -50.96 -35.81
C TYR A 534 -16.30 -49.58 -36.28
N LYS A 535 -17.36 -49.56 -37.10
CA LYS A 535 -18.05 -48.35 -37.58
C LYS A 535 -19.29 -47.95 -36.77
N GLY A 536 -19.42 -48.51 -35.57
CA GLY A 536 -20.59 -48.37 -34.68
C GLY A 536 -20.71 -49.59 -33.75
N GLU A 537 -21.89 -49.87 -33.22
CA GLU A 537 -22.15 -51.07 -32.41
C GLU A 537 -22.21 -52.34 -33.29
N GLY A 538 -21.07 -52.99 -33.49
CA GLY A 538 -20.98 -54.37 -34.00
C GLY A 538 -20.65 -54.53 -35.49
N SER A 539 -20.70 -53.47 -36.31
CA SER A 539 -20.27 -53.55 -37.71
C SER A 539 -18.77 -53.33 -37.86
N LYS A 540 -18.06 -54.29 -38.45
CA LYS A 540 -16.62 -54.16 -38.74
C LYS A 540 -16.37 -53.08 -39.79
N ARG A 541 -15.25 -52.38 -39.64
CA ARG A 541 -14.79 -51.35 -40.57
C ARG A 541 -14.11 -51.98 -41.79
N GLU A 542 -14.41 -51.49 -42.99
CA GLU A 542 -13.82 -51.96 -44.25
C GLU A 542 -12.47 -51.30 -44.54
N PHE A 543 -12.30 -50.04 -44.11
CA PHE A 543 -11.08 -49.24 -44.35
C PHE A 543 -10.36 -48.83 -43.05
N PRO A 544 -10.02 -49.78 -42.14
CA PRO A 544 -9.45 -49.46 -40.82
C PRO A 544 -8.07 -48.80 -40.89
N ASN A 545 -7.29 -49.02 -41.95
CA ASN A 545 -5.95 -48.43 -42.06
C ASN A 545 -5.99 -46.95 -42.48
N THR A 546 -7.15 -46.42 -42.88
CA THR A 546 -7.31 -45.01 -43.29
C THR A 546 -7.43 -44.03 -42.11
N LEU A 547 -7.62 -44.53 -40.88
CA LEU A 547 -7.81 -43.69 -39.70
C LEU A 547 -6.46 -43.29 -39.09
N ILE A 548 -6.33 -42.01 -38.79
CA ILE A 548 -5.20 -41.42 -38.06
C ILE A 548 -5.82 -40.60 -36.93
N PHE A 549 -5.44 -40.85 -35.68
CA PHE A 549 -5.96 -40.05 -34.56
C PHE A 549 -4.90 -39.10 -34.03
N LEU A 550 -5.31 -37.90 -33.65
CA LEU A 550 -4.49 -36.94 -32.92
C LEU A 550 -5.12 -36.72 -31.54
N ALA A 551 -4.39 -37.10 -30.50
CA ALA A 551 -4.81 -37.02 -29.11
C ALA A 551 -4.02 -35.96 -28.33
N PRO A 552 -4.64 -35.38 -27.29
CA PRO A 552 -3.99 -34.43 -26.40
C PRO A 552 -3.07 -35.11 -25.38
N MET A 553 -1.99 -34.44 -25.00
CA MET A 553 -1.14 -34.80 -23.87
C MET A 553 -1.78 -34.30 -22.58
N GLU A 554 -2.42 -35.18 -21.83
CA GLU A 554 -3.18 -34.84 -20.62
C GLU A 554 -2.38 -34.02 -19.58
N ILE A 555 -1.06 -34.23 -19.49
CA ILE A 555 -0.17 -33.45 -18.61
C ILE A 555 -0.12 -31.95 -18.95
N GLN A 556 -0.44 -31.56 -20.18
CA GLN A 556 -0.47 -30.16 -20.62
C GLN A 556 -1.86 -29.52 -20.48
N ARG A 557 -2.91 -30.29 -20.13
CA ARG A 557 -4.31 -29.81 -20.07
C ARG A 557 -4.45 -28.60 -19.15
N GLY A 558 -3.90 -28.67 -17.94
CA GLY A 558 -3.97 -27.58 -16.95
C GLY A 558 -3.39 -26.27 -17.50
N ALA A 559 -2.16 -26.32 -18.01
CA ALA A 559 -1.48 -25.13 -18.55
C ALA A 559 -2.18 -24.53 -19.79
N PHE A 560 -2.75 -25.39 -20.65
CA PHE A 560 -3.52 -24.93 -21.80
C PHE A 560 -4.85 -24.29 -21.37
N TYR A 561 -5.57 -24.92 -20.44
CA TYR A 561 -6.87 -24.41 -19.96
C TYR A 561 -6.70 -23.10 -19.19
N ASP A 562 -5.61 -22.95 -18.42
CA ASP A 562 -5.29 -21.68 -17.78
C ASP A 562 -4.97 -20.57 -18.79
N SER A 563 -4.33 -20.92 -19.92
CA SER A 563 -4.11 -19.97 -21.01
C SER A 563 -5.43 -19.56 -21.67
N ILE A 564 -6.40 -20.48 -21.81
CA ILE A 564 -7.75 -20.19 -22.30
C ILE A 564 -8.49 -19.27 -21.34
N ARG A 565 -8.51 -19.59 -20.04
CA ARG A 565 -9.14 -18.73 -19.02
C ARG A 565 -8.58 -17.32 -19.06
N LYS A 566 -7.25 -17.19 -19.17
CA LYS A 566 -6.58 -15.89 -19.23
C LYS A 566 -6.96 -15.11 -20.49
N HIS A 567 -7.00 -15.75 -21.65
CA HIS A 567 -7.42 -15.10 -22.88
C HIS A 567 -8.88 -14.64 -22.82
N LEU A 568 -9.80 -15.51 -22.40
CA LEU A 568 -11.22 -15.19 -22.24
C LEU A 568 -11.44 -14.07 -21.21
N ALA A 569 -10.64 -14.03 -20.15
CA ALA A 569 -10.67 -12.95 -19.18
C ALA A 569 -10.34 -11.59 -19.84
N TYR A 570 -9.31 -11.53 -20.69
CA TYR A 570 -9.00 -10.30 -21.41
C TYR A 570 -10.06 -9.93 -22.45
N VAL A 571 -10.65 -10.90 -23.16
CA VAL A 571 -11.75 -10.64 -24.10
C VAL A 571 -12.92 -9.99 -23.37
N ARG A 572 -13.33 -10.58 -22.23
CA ARG A 572 -14.37 -10.02 -21.37
C ARG A 572 -14.04 -8.61 -20.86
N ILE A 573 -12.77 -8.32 -20.56
CA ILE A 573 -12.36 -6.99 -20.10
C ILE A 573 -12.44 -5.97 -21.24
N GLU A 574 -12.06 -6.34 -22.46
CA GLU A 574 -12.14 -5.46 -23.63
C GLU A 574 -13.59 -5.14 -24.03
N GLU A 575 -14.50 -6.12 -23.89
CA GLU A 575 -15.92 -5.98 -24.25
C GLU A 575 -16.77 -5.29 -23.15
N ASP A 576 -16.30 -5.28 -21.90
CA ASP A 576 -17.04 -4.76 -20.75
C ASP A 576 -16.94 -3.23 -20.64
N SER A 577 -17.92 -2.56 -21.23
CA SER A 577 -18.04 -1.09 -21.22
C SER A 577 -18.35 -0.48 -19.84
N THR A 578 -18.65 -1.30 -18.84
CA THR A 578 -18.89 -0.83 -17.46
C THR A 578 -17.60 -0.64 -16.67
N LEU A 579 -16.49 -1.24 -17.12
CA LEU A 579 -15.19 -1.10 -16.47
C LEU A 579 -14.58 0.27 -16.78
N THR A 580 -14.24 1.00 -15.71
CA THR A 580 -13.51 2.26 -15.83
C THR A 580 -12.01 1.97 -15.86
N LEU A 581 -11.48 1.69 -17.05
CA LEU A 581 -10.04 1.47 -17.28
C LEU A 581 -9.33 2.77 -17.68
N THR A 582 -8.09 2.96 -17.22
CA THR A 582 -7.21 4.03 -17.71
C THR A 582 -6.76 3.76 -19.15
N GLU A 583 -6.28 4.78 -19.88
CA GLU A 583 -5.77 4.57 -21.25
C GLU A 583 -4.57 3.60 -21.28
N GLU A 584 -3.67 3.67 -20.30
CA GLU A 584 -2.57 2.71 -20.14
C GLU A 584 -3.09 1.28 -19.93
N GLN A 585 -4.12 1.10 -19.08
CA GLN A 585 -4.74 -0.22 -18.89
C GLN A 585 -5.43 -0.73 -20.15
N LYS A 586 -6.05 0.13 -20.96
CA LYS A 586 -6.65 -0.26 -22.25
C LYS A 586 -5.59 -0.70 -23.25
N GLU A 587 -4.45 0.00 -23.31
CA GLU A 587 -3.32 -0.41 -24.14
C GLU A 587 -2.73 -1.75 -23.68
N ASP A 588 -2.58 -1.94 -22.37
CA ASP A 588 -2.15 -3.21 -21.78
C ASP A 588 -3.11 -4.35 -22.09
N VAL A 589 -4.43 -4.14 -22.01
CA VAL A 589 -5.43 -5.15 -22.39
C VAL A 589 -5.27 -5.55 -23.86
N LYS A 590 -5.18 -4.58 -24.79
CA LYS A 590 -5.00 -4.86 -26.23
C LYS A 590 -3.70 -5.60 -26.51
N LYS A 591 -2.61 -5.22 -25.85
CA LYS A 591 -1.31 -5.90 -25.97
C LYS A 591 -1.37 -7.33 -25.45
N ASN A 592 -1.96 -7.53 -24.27
CA ASN A 592 -2.10 -8.85 -23.67
C ASN A 592 -3.08 -9.76 -24.42
N LEU A 593 -4.10 -9.22 -25.08
CA LEU A 593 -4.99 -9.99 -25.96
C LEU A 593 -4.22 -10.64 -27.11
N LYS A 594 -3.42 -9.87 -27.84
CA LYS A 594 -2.57 -10.39 -28.93
C LYS A 594 -1.58 -11.44 -28.40
N LEU A 595 -0.91 -11.14 -27.29
CA LEU A 595 0.05 -12.05 -26.67
C LEU A 595 -0.60 -13.37 -26.24
N THR A 596 -1.77 -13.31 -25.61
CA THR A 596 -2.48 -14.51 -25.15
C THR A 596 -3.03 -15.34 -26.31
N GLU A 597 -3.44 -14.71 -27.42
CA GLU A 597 -3.84 -15.43 -28.64
C GLU A 597 -2.67 -16.22 -29.25
N GLU A 598 -1.47 -15.61 -29.32
CA GLU A 598 -0.26 -16.30 -29.76
C GLU A 598 0.11 -17.47 -28.83
N ILE A 599 0.08 -17.24 -27.51
CA ILE A 599 0.34 -18.29 -26.50
C ILE A 599 -0.67 -19.43 -26.62
N LEU A 600 -1.95 -19.14 -26.86
CA LEU A 600 -2.98 -20.18 -27.05
C LEU A 600 -2.65 -21.09 -28.23
N ARG A 601 -2.22 -20.50 -29.35
CA ARG A 601 -1.82 -21.25 -30.53
C ARG A 601 -0.64 -22.18 -30.24
N GLU A 602 0.38 -21.68 -29.54
CA GLU A 602 1.55 -22.49 -29.15
C GLU A 602 1.16 -23.60 -28.18
N ARG A 603 0.36 -23.29 -27.16
CA ARG A 603 -0.09 -24.24 -26.14
C ARG A 603 -1.00 -25.33 -26.71
N LEU A 604 -1.86 -25.01 -27.69
CA LEU A 604 -2.66 -26.00 -28.40
C LEU A 604 -1.76 -27.03 -29.11
N ARG A 605 -0.68 -26.58 -29.76
CA ARG A 605 0.26 -27.47 -30.44
C ARG A 605 1.06 -28.32 -29.47
N ASP A 606 1.38 -27.80 -28.30
CA ASP A 606 1.98 -28.57 -27.22
C ASP A 606 0.99 -29.58 -26.61
N PHE A 607 -0.30 -29.26 -26.63
CA PHE A 607 -1.37 -30.11 -26.14
C PHE A 607 -1.65 -31.26 -27.12
N TYR A 608 -1.95 -31.00 -28.39
CA TYR A 608 -2.28 -32.02 -29.40
C TYR A 608 -1.03 -32.57 -30.10
N ARG A 609 -0.39 -33.61 -29.53
CA ARG A 609 0.88 -34.15 -30.05
C ARG A 609 0.95 -35.65 -30.25
N GLN A 610 0.02 -36.42 -29.69
CA GLN A 610 0.05 -37.88 -29.77
C GLN A 610 -0.70 -38.34 -31.01
N ILE A 611 0.01 -38.96 -31.95
CA ILE A 611 -0.60 -39.54 -33.14
C ILE A 611 -0.78 -41.04 -32.92
N TYR A 612 -2.01 -41.53 -33.09
CA TYR A 612 -2.35 -42.94 -33.06
C TYR A 612 -2.61 -43.45 -34.47
N LEU A 613 -1.90 -44.52 -34.82
CA LEU A 613 -2.00 -45.16 -36.12
C LEU A 613 -2.38 -46.63 -35.95
N PRO A 614 -3.28 -47.16 -36.81
CA PRO A 614 -3.51 -48.59 -36.94
C PRO A 614 -2.19 -49.34 -37.19
N SER A 615 -1.97 -50.39 -36.41
CA SER A 615 -0.82 -51.31 -36.52
C SER A 615 -1.28 -52.76 -36.36
N LYS A 616 -0.39 -53.71 -36.67
CA LYS A 616 -0.67 -55.16 -36.53
C LYS A 616 -1.05 -55.54 -35.09
N ASP A 617 -0.42 -54.90 -34.12
CA ASP A 617 -0.62 -55.12 -32.68
C ASP A 617 -1.63 -54.13 -32.05
N GLY A 618 -2.48 -53.49 -32.87
CA GLY A 618 -3.50 -52.55 -32.45
C GLY A 618 -3.21 -51.12 -32.89
N VAL A 619 -2.60 -50.33 -31.99
CA VAL A 619 -2.30 -48.91 -32.23
C VAL A 619 -0.83 -48.63 -31.95
N SER A 620 -0.11 -48.11 -32.94
CA SER A 620 1.22 -47.50 -32.74
C SER A 620 1.08 -46.02 -32.40
N VAL A 621 1.97 -45.54 -31.53
CA VAL A 621 1.99 -44.13 -31.09
C VAL A 621 3.19 -43.42 -31.67
N MET A 622 2.97 -42.23 -32.25
CA MET A 622 4.01 -41.29 -32.62
C MET A 622 3.80 -39.98 -31.86
N ILE A 623 4.89 -39.27 -31.57
CA ILE A 623 4.82 -37.97 -30.90
C ILE A 623 5.33 -36.90 -31.86
N LEU A 624 4.52 -35.87 -32.09
CA LEU A 624 4.95 -34.69 -32.84
C LEU A 624 6.13 -34.01 -32.13
N ALA A 625 7.15 -33.63 -32.88
CA ALA A 625 8.24 -32.81 -32.34
C ALA A 625 7.70 -31.45 -31.89
N LYS A 626 8.41 -30.80 -30.95
CA LYS A 626 8.12 -29.41 -30.64
C LYS A 626 8.40 -28.56 -31.88
N VAL A 627 7.45 -27.70 -32.21
CA VAL A 627 7.54 -26.83 -33.38
C VAL A 627 8.54 -25.71 -33.09
N ALA A 628 9.37 -25.36 -34.07
CA ALA A 628 10.32 -24.27 -33.94
C ALA A 628 9.59 -22.91 -33.87
N TYR A 629 10.15 -21.96 -33.13
CA TYR A 629 9.59 -20.62 -33.01
C TYR A 629 9.44 -19.97 -34.39
N GLY A 630 8.24 -19.42 -34.68
CA GLY A 630 7.93 -18.76 -35.94
C GLY A 630 7.37 -19.67 -37.05
N ASP A 631 7.20 -20.97 -36.82
CA ASP A 631 6.55 -21.86 -37.79
C ASP A 631 5.05 -21.50 -37.96
N ARG A 632 4.64 -21.38 -39.22
CA ARG A 632 3.28 -21.04 -39.64
C ARG A 632 2.50 -22.24 -40.19
N SER A 633 3.13 -23.41 -40.32
CA SER A 633 2.48 -24.66 -40.74
C SER A 633 1.29 -24.97 -39.85
N LYS A 634 0.15 -25.39 -40.39
CA LYS A 634 -1.06 -25.71 -39.59
C LYS A 634 -0.93 -27.12 -38.97
N LEU A 635 -1.75 -27.43 -37.96
CA LEU A 635 -1.59 -28.65 -37.15
C LEU A 635 -1.74 -29.91 -38.00
N ASP A 636 -2.71 -29.94 -38.92
CA ASP A 636 -2.91 -31.03 -39.88
C ASP A 636 -1.73 -31.17 -40.85
N GLU A 637 -1.13 -30.06 -41.28
CA GLU A 637 0.07 -30.05 -42.11
C GLU A 637 1.27 -30.65 -41.35
N THR A 638 1.47 -30.26 -40.09
CA THR A 638 2.53 -30.82 -39.25
C THR A 638 2.36 -32.34 -39.03
N VAL A 639 1.12 -32.79 -38.81
CA VAL A 639 0.80 -34.22 -38.73
C VAL A 639 1.12 -34.91 -40.05
N TYR A 640 0.66 -34.37 -41.18
CA TYR A 640 0.89 -34.95 -42.49
C TYR A 640 2.38 -35.05 -42.84
N GLU A 641 3.17 -34.01 -42.59
CA GLU A 641 4.62 -34.02 -42.79
C GLU A 641 5.32 -35.05 -41.89
N LYS A 642 4.89 -35.19 -40.63
CA LYS A 642 5.43 -36.23 -39.74
C LYS A 642 5.14 -37.63 -40.28
N LEU A 643 3.93 -37.88 -40.76
CA LEU A 643 3.54 -39.17 -41.33
C LEU A 643 4.33 -39.52 -42.59
N LYS A 644 4.64 -38.53 -43.44
CA LYS A 644 5.50 -38.69 -44.61
C LYS A 644 6.95 -38.98 -44.22
N ALA A 645 7.50 -38.21 -43.28
CA ALA A 645 8.88 -38.39 -42.82
C ALA A 645 9.13 -39.77 -42.22
N GLU A 646 8.15 -40.34 -41.52
CA GLU A 646 8.21 -41.69 -40.95
C GLU A 646 7.79 -42.80 -41.95
N GLY A 647 7.52 -42.46 -43.21
CA GLY A 647 7.09 -43.42 -44.25
C GLY A 647 5.73 -44.08 -43.99
N SER A 648 4.95 -43.55 -43.05
CA SER A 648 3.62 -44.07 -42.68
C SER A 648 2.54 -43.68 -43.68
N VAL A 649 2.76 -42.57 -44.39
CA VAL A 649 2.00 -42.13 -45.57
C VAL A 649 3.01 -41.84 -46.68
N VAL A 650 2.73 -42.30 -47.90
CA VAL A 650 3.57 -42.04 -49.07
C VAL A 650 2.74 -41.48 -50.23
N GLU A 651 3.30 -40.53 -50.96
CA GLU A 651 2.68 -39.96 -52.17
C GLU A 651 3.03 -40.79 -53.41
N ARG A 652 4.15 -41.52 -53.39
CA ARG A 652 4.60 -42.42 -54.46
C ARG A 652 5.29 -43.64 -53.87
N ILE A 653 5.02 -44.80 -54.44
CA ILE A 653 5.72 -46.04 -54.08
C ILE A 653 7.04 -46.15 -54.85
N SER A 654 8.14 -46.43 -54.15
CA SER A 654 9.44 -46.66 -54.78
C SER A 654 9.48 -48.03 -55.47
N HIS A 655 10.15 -48.12 -56.62
CA HIS A 655 10.38 -49.39 -57.33
C HIS A 655 11.09 -50.42 -56.45
N LEU A 656 11.97 -50.00 -55.53
CA LEU A 656 12.63 -50.88 -54.58
C LEU A 656 11.66 -51.47 -53.55
N VAL A 657 10.64 -50.71 -53.12
CA VAL A 657 9.61 -51.20 -52.19
C VAL A 657 8.71 -52.21 -52.90
N LEU A 658 8.34 -51.94 -54.16
CA LEU A 658 7.62 -52.91 -54.98
C LEU A 658 8.40 -54.22 -55.13
N LEU A 659 9.70 -54.14 -55.46
CA LEU A 659 10.56 -55.30 -55.68
C LEU A 659 10.78 -56.11 -54.39
N ASN A 660 11.15 -55.44 -53.30
CA ASN A 660 11.56 -56.12 -52.07
C ASN A 660 10.40 -56.55 -51.17
N LYS A 661 9.25 -55.86 -51.21
CA LYS A 661 8.12 -56.13 -50.30
C LYS A 661 6.97 -56.88 -50.98
N TYR A 662 6.67 -56.56 -52.24
CA TYR A 662 5.45 -57.06 -52.91
C TYR A 662 5.74 -58.10 -53.99
N LEU A 663 6.95 -58.10 -54.58
CA LEU A 663 7.40 -59.02 -55.63
C LEU A 663 8.41 -60.07 -55.14
N GLU A 664 8.71 -60.12 -53.83
CA GLU A 664 9.63 -61.12 -53.29
C GLU A 664 9.09 -62.55 -53.56
N GLY A 665 9.80 -63.30 -54.42
CA GLY A 665 9.40 -64.63 -54.85
C GLY A 665 8.22 -64.70 -55.83
N LYS A 666 7.84 -63.59 -56.49
CA LYS A 666 6.73 -63.53 -57.46
C LYS A 666 7.13 -62.76 -58.73
N ASP A 667 6.70 -63.26 -59.89
CA ASP A 667 6.94 -62.58 -61.18
C ASP A 667 6.07 -61.33 -61.40
N TYR A 668 4.92 -61.25 -60.71
CA TYR A 668 4.02 -60.10 -60.78
C TYR A 668 3.20 -59.92 -59.48
N VAL A 669 2.67 -58.72 -59.27
CA VAL A 669 1.75 -58.39 -58.18
C VAL A 669 0.62 -57.50 -58.69
N SER A 670 -0.61 -57.72 -58.20
CA SER A 670 -1.76 -56.89 -58.56
C SER A 670 -1.68 -55.53 -57.86
N THR A 671 -1.72 -54.45 -58.64
CA THR A 671 -1.78 -53.08 -58.11
C THR A 671 -3.05 -52.86 -57.28
N LYS A 672 -4.17 -53.47 -57.67
CA LYS A 672 -5.40 -53.47 -56.88
C LYS A 672 -5.21 -54.14 -55.52
N ALA A 673 -4.51 -55.28 -55.46
CA ALA A 673 -4.24 -55.95 -54.19
C ALA A 673 -3.34 -55.12 -53.26
N ILE A 674 -2.36 -54.40 -53.81
CA ILE A 674 -1.51 -53.46 -53.05
C ILE A 674 -2.36 -52.31 -52.50
N TRP A 675 -3.21 -51.73 -53.36
CA TRP A 675 -4.14 -50.67 -52.97
C TRP A 675 -5.11 -51.13 -51.88
N ASP A 676 -5.83 -52.23 -52.09
CA ASP A 676 -6.79 -52.78 -51.13
C ASP A 676 -6.11 -53.08 -49.78
N SER A 677 -4.89 -53.64 -49.80
CA SER A 677 -4.10 -53.87 -48.58
C SER A 677 -3.74 -52.57 -47.85
N SER A 678 -3.40 -51.50 -48.58
CA SER A 678 -3.00 -50.21 -48.00
C SER A 678 -4.11 -49.52 -47.20
N VAL A 679 -5.38 -49.77 -47.56
CA VAL A 679 -6.53 -49.15 -46.90
C VAL A 679 -7.22 -50.08 -45.90
N SER A 680 -7.13 -51.40 -46.10
CA SER A 680 -7.84 -52.40 -45.27
C SER A 680 -6.99 -53.07 -44.19
N THR A 681 -5.65 -53.06 -44.29
CA THR A 681 -4.78 -53.82 -43.38
C THR A 681 -4.02 -52.89 -42.43
N PRO A 682 -4.32 -52.90 -41.11
CA PRO A 682 -3.60 -52.11 -40.11
C PRO A 682 -2.08 -52.35 -40.15
N GLY A 683 -1.31 -51.27 -40.18
CA GLY A 683 0.15 -51.30 -40.22
C GLY A 683 0.76 -51.39 -41.61
N GLU A 684 -0.05 -51.49 -42.66
CA GLU A 684 0.44 -51.30 -44.03
C GLU A 684 0.69 -49.82 -44.36
N THR A 685 1.54 -49.57 -45.35
CA THR A 685 1.85 -48.22 -45.83
C THR A 685 0.59 -47.59 -46.43
N ARG A 686 0.28 -46.35 -46.04
CA ARG A 686 -0.89 -45.60 -46.54
C ARG A 686 -0.49 -44.77 -47.75
N PHE A 687 -1.38 -44.68 -48.73
CA PHE A 687 -1.20 -43.79 -49.88
C PHE A 687 -1.95 -42.48 -49.67
N ALA A 688 -1.32 -41.37 -50.01
CA ALA A 688 -1.89 -40.03 -49.79
C ALA A 688 -3.17 -39.78 -50.60
N THR A 689 -3.24 -40.31 -51.82
CA THR A 689 -4.37 -40.18 -52.73
C THR A 689 -4.80 -41.54 -53.28
N PRO A 690 -6.11 -41.72 -53.60
CA PRO A 690 -6.59 -42.88 -54.36
C PRO A 690 -6.16 -42.94 -55.82
N GLU A 691 -5.84 -41.78 -56.39
CA GLU A 691 -5.16 -41.61 -57.68
C GLU A 691 -3.67 -41.87 -57.52
#